data_AF-A0A838EZE6-F1
#
_entry.id   AF-A0A838EZE6-F1
#
_cell.length_a   1.000
_cell.length_b   1.000
_cell.length_c   1.000
_cell.angle_alpha   90.00
_cell.angle_beta   90.00
_cell.angle_gamma   90.00
#
_symmetry.space_group_name_H-M   'P 1'
#
loop_
_entity.id
_entity.type
_entity.pdbx_description
1 polymer ?
#
loop_
_entity_poly.entity_id
_entity_poly.type
_entity_poly.pdbx_seq_one_letter_code
_entity_poly.pdbx_strand_id
1 'polypeptide(L)'
;IKAGLDMGIVNAGALPIYSDIPKELLDHVEDVIFNRHPDATEKLIDLASRVKGQGKVEKKDEEWRSLPVEARLSHALVKGIVDFIDADTEEVRKKVKRPLEVIEGPLMAGMSIVGDLFGEGKMFLPQVVKSARVMKKAVAYLQPFIEAEKSGTVAKRNGRILMATVKGDVHDIGKNIVGVVLGCNNYEVIDMGVMVPCEKILEEAKRLDVDMIGLSGLITPSLDEMVHVAKEMQRLNFKVPLLIGGATTSRVHTAVKVDPHYSGSVIHVADASRAVPVVEKFLNEATLQKCHDDQKAEYIKMREHHEASQKAEKFLTLERARKNKVKIDWATSEIRKPTKLGLTVLDDFPIADLIPYIDWTPFFMTWRLRGTYPAIFQDETYGVEAKKLFDDTQVLLKEIVKNKSLKARAVFGLFPANSIGDDIEVYAVDDKVHEWTCEKHGKHQKVLQVGNEAKLQATLHMLRSQRQMDEASSPNPSLSDFVAPKELGKVDYMGAFCVTSGIGLDELCKKYEDDQDDYSLIIVKSLADRLAEAFAERLHQKVRKEYWGYVPTEDIPNAELVKEKYQGIRPAPGYAACPDHLEKITLFKLLDIEKTIGVSLTESMAMIPPSSVSGWYFAHPDSKYFNVGRIGRDQLEDYAKRKDKSLNEMEKWLSANLM
;
A
#
# COMPACT_ATOMS: atom_id res chain seq x y z
N ILE A 1 -32.55 -6.21 32.34
CA ILE A 1 -32.20 -6.89 33.62
C ILE A 1 -32.93 -6.30 34.85
N LYS A 2 -33.34 -5.03 34.89
CA LYS A 2 -34.11 -4.45 36.02
C LYS A 2 -35.48 -5.10 36.34
N ALA A 3 -36.01 -5.97 35.47
CA ALA A 3 -37.31 -6.64 35.62
C ALA A 3 -37.22 -8.17 35.84
N GLY A 4 -36.05 -8.72 36.20
CA GLY A 4 -35.92 -10.15 36.56
C GLY A 4 -35.71 -11.12 35.38
N LEU A 5 -34.90 -10.74 34.39
CA LEU A 5 -34.48 -11.65 33.31
C LEU A 5 -33.12 -12.27 33.70
N ASP A 6 -33.11 -13.57 33.99
CA ASP A 6 -31.98 -14.24 34.64
C ASP A 6 -31.06 -14.97 33.64
N MET A 7 -31.62 -15.43 32.51
CA MET A 7 -30.91 -16.11 31.44
C MET A 7 -31.69 -15.95 30.11
N GLY A 8 -30.97 -15.72 29.01
CA GLY A 8 -31.52 -15.77 27.65
C GLY A 8 -30.62 -16.60 26.74
N ILE A 9 -31.18 -17.60 26.06
CA ILE A 9 -30.47 -18.37 25.04
C ILE A 9 -30.65 -17.62 23.71
N VAL A 10 -29.56 -17.10 23.15
CA VAL A 10 -29.58 -16.24 21.96
C VAL A 10 -28.80 -16.90 20.84
N ASN A 11 -29.33 -16.83 19.61
CA ASN A 11 -28.59 -17.22 18.41
C ASN A 11 -27.82 -16.00 17.88
N ALA A 12 -26.52 -15.92 18.17
CA ALA A 12 -25.67 -14.79 17.81
C ALA A 12 -25.53 -14.54 16.29
N GLY A 13 -25.83 -15.54 15.45
CA GLY A 13 -25.73 -15.44 13.99
C GLY A 13 -26.95 -14.81 13.31
N ALA A 14 -28.02 -14.50 14.05
CA ALA A 14 -29.28 -14.00 13.51
C ALA A 14 -29.83 -12.84 14.35
N LEU A 15 -28.99 -11.82 14.61
CA LEU A 15 -29.39 -10.58 15.27
C LEU A 15 -29.71 -9.52 14.20
N PRO A 16 -30.99 -9.28 13.87
CA PRO A 16 -31.36 -8.16 13.02
C PRO A 16 -31.08 -6.84 13.75
N ILE A 17 -30.78 -5.78 12.99
CA ILE A 17 -30.66 -4.43 13.56
C ILE A 17 -32.04 -4.06 14.13
N TYR A 18 -32.09 -3.52 15.35
CA TYR A 18 -33.33 -3.26 16.08
C TYR A 18 -34.33 -2.41 15.28
N SER A 19 -33.83 -1.42 14.52
CA SER A 19 -34.61 -0.55 13.64
C SER A 19 -35.22 -1.25 12.43
N ASP A 20 -34.68 -2.40 12.05
CA ASP A 20 -35.05 -3.13 10.84
C ASP A 20 -36.10 -4.21 11.15
N ILE A 21 -36.43 -4.41 12.44
CA ILE A 21 -37.52 -5.29 12.86
C ILE A 21 -38.85 -4.60 12.49
N PRO A 22 -39.72 -5.25 11.68
CA PRO A 22 -41.02 -4.68 11.33
C PRO A 22 -41.77 -4.23 12.57
N LYS A 23 -42.27 -2.99 12.55
CA LYS A 23 -42.80 -2.31 13.74
C LYS A 23 -43.85 -3.11 14.51
N GLU A 24 -44.76 -3.78 13.80
CA GLU A 24 -45.78 -4.65 14.40
C GLU A 24 -45.17 -5.84 15.17
N LEU A 25 -44.14 -6.49 14.62
CA LEU A 25 -43.43 -7.58 15.29
C LEU A 25 -42.61 -7.06 16.48
N LEU A 26 -41.94 -5.91 16.30
CA LEU A 26 -41.16 -5.28 17.35
C LEU A 26 -42.03 -4.94 18.57
N ASP A 27 -43.18 -4.30 18.34
CA ASP A 27 -44.11 -3.91 19.41
C ASP A 27 -44.60 -5.15 20.20
N HIS A 28 -44.95 -6.25 19.52
CA HIS A 28 -45.40 -7.49 20.19
C HIS A 28 -44.27 -8.19 20.96
N VAL A 29 -43.03 -8.17 20.45
CA VAL A 29 -41.87 -8.74 21.14
C VAL A 29 -41.49 -7.89 22.35
N GLU A 30 -41.51 -6.56 22.21
CA GLU A 30 -41.31 -5.64 23.32
C GLU A 30 -42.36 -5.82 24.42
N ASP A 31 -43.63 -5.99 24.05
CA ASP A 31 -44.73 -6.20 25.00
C ASP A 31 -44.51 -7.44 25.87
N VAL A 32 -43.97 -8.53 25.29
CA VAL A 32 -43.61 -9.75 26.02
C VAL A 32 -42.35 -9.56 26.87
N ILE A 33 -41.28 -9.00 26.30
CA ILE A 33 -39.99 -8.83 26.99
C ILE A 33 -40.12 -7.86 28.18
N PHE A 34 -40.90 -6.80 28.01
CA PHE A 34 -41.10 -5.76 29.04
C PHE A 34 -42.36 -5.97 29.86
N ASN A 35 -43.12 -7.04 29.60
CA ASN A 35 -44.38 -7.37 30.29
C ASN A 35 -45.34 -6.16 30.37
N ARG A 36 -45.54 -5.47 29.24
CA ARG A 36 -46.34 -4.24 29.17
C ARG A 36 -47.84 -4.51 29.29
N HIS A 37 -48.27 -5.69 28.88
CA HIS A 37 -49.67 -6.11 28.91
C HIS A 37 -49.83 -7.57 29.36
N PRO A 38 -50.90 -7.90 30.12
CA PRO A 38 -51.16 -9.26 30.59
C PRO A 38 -51.51 -10.24 29.45
N ASP A 39 -51.95 -9.75 28.29
CA ASP A 39 -52.29 -10.55 27.10
C ASP A 39 -51.17 -10.60 26.04
N ALA A 40 -49.98 -10.06 26.34
CA ALA A 40 -48.86 -9.94 25.40
C ALA A 40 -48.42 -11.29 24.80
N THR A 41 -48.45 -12.36 25.60
CA THR A 41 -48.07 -13.71 25.15
C THR A 41 -49.07 -14.27 24.14
N GLU A 42 -50.38 -14.08 24.37
CA GLU A 42 -51.43 -14.56 23.46
C GLU A 42 -51.36 -13.83 22.11
N LYS A 43 -51.18 -12.50 22.14
CA LYS A 43 -51.03 -11.70 20.91
C LYS A 43 -49.80 -12.09 20.08
N LEU A 44 -48.67 -12.39 20.73
CA LEU A 44 -47.47 -12.83 20.01
C LEU A 44 -47.65 -14.23 19.41
N ILE A 45 -48.37 -15.13 20.09
CA ILE A 45 -48.72 -16.46 19.56
C ILE A 45 -49.66 -16.34 18.36
N ASP A 46 -50.64 -15.44 18.42
CA ASP A 46 -51.53 -15.15 17.29
C ASP A 46 -50.77 -14.59 16.09
N LEU A 47 -49.84 -13.66 16.30
CA LEU A 47 -48.97 -13.15 15.23
C LEU A 47 -48.10 -14.28 14.64
N ALA A 48 -47.51 -15.13 15.48
CA ALA A 48 -46.70 -16.27 15.04
C ALA A 48 -47.51 -17.29 14.22
N SER A 49 -48.81 -17.45 14.52
CA SER A 49 -49.71 -18.32 13.76
C SER A 49 -49.95 -17.82 12.33
N ARG A 50 -49.92 -16.49 12.11
CA ARG A 50 -50.03 -15.87 10.78
C ARG A 50 -48.76 -16.01 9.93
N VAL A 51 -47.61 -16.28 10.57
CA VAL A 51 -46.29 -16.37 9.92
C VAL A 51 -45.88 -17.83 9.62
N LYS A 52 -46.62 -18.83 10.14
CA LYS A 52 -46.39 -20.25 9.84
C LYS A 52 -46.76 -20.59 8.40
N GLY A 53 -45.79 -20.48 7.49
CA GLY A 53 -45.97 -20.93 6.11
C GLY A 53 -44.83 -20.73 5.12
N GLN A 54 -43.75 -20.01 5.46
CA GLN A 54 -42.64 -19.80 4.52
C GLN A 54 -41.36 -20.44 5.04
N GLY A 55 -41.06 -21.65 4.55
CA GLY A 55 -39.68 -22.12 4.53
C GLY A 55 -38.83 -21.11 3.78
N LYS A 56 -37.70 -20.71 4.37
CA LYS A 56 -36.71 -19.83 3.74
C LYS A 56 -36.18 -20.50 2.47
N VAL A 57 -36.85 -20.24 1.35
CA VAL A 57 -36.18 -20.09 0.08
C VAL A 57 -35.50 -18.73 0.18
N GLU A 58 -34.18 -18.66 0.04
CA GLU A 58 -33.51 -17.40 -0.28
C GLU A 58 -34.05 -16.91 -1.63
N LYS A 59 -35.19 -16.24 -1.62
CA LYS A 59 -35.55 -15.35 -2.70
C LYS A 59 -34.52 -14.23 -2.66
N LYS A 60 -33.73 -14.10 -3.72
CA LYS A 60 -33.04 -12.84 -4.00
C LYS A 60 -34.08 -11.74 -3.84
N ASP A 61 -33.77 -10.77 -2.99
CA ASP A 61 -34.64 -9.65 -2.69
C ASP A 61 -34.75 -8.78 -3.96
N GLU A 62 -35.66 -9.16 -4.86
CA GLU A 62 -35.95 -8.49 -6.13
C GLU A 62 -37.09 -7.47 -5.98
N GLU A 63 -37.53 -7.14 -4.76
CA GLU A 63 -38.60 -6.16 -4.53
C GLU A 63 -38.28 -4.80 -5.19
N TRP A 64 -37.01 -4.39 -5.20
CA TRP A 64 -36.54 -3.18 -5.87
C TRP A 64 -36.76 -3.18 -7.39
N ARG A 65 -36.93 -4.35 -8.04
CA ARG A 65 -37.23 -4.45 -9.48
C ARG A 65 -38.61 -3.91 -9.84
N SER A 66 -39.52 -3.84 -8.87
CA SER A 66 -40.86 -3.26 -9.03
C SER A 66 -40.87 -1.72 -9.04
N LEU A 67 -39.77 -1.09 -8.64
CA LEU A 67 -39.65 0.38 -8.59
C LEU A 67 -39.58 0.99 -10.00
N PRO A 68 -39.89 2.30 -10.15
CA PRO A 68 -39.59 3.06 -11.36
C PRO A 68 -38.12 2.96 -11.73
N VAL A 69 -37.79 2.93 -13.03
CA VAL A 69 -36.44 2.63 -13.50
C VAL A 69 -35.36 3.61 -12.99
N GLU A 70 -35.71 4.87 -12.78
CA GLU A 70 -34.82 5.88 -12.21
C GLU A 70 -34.44 5.50 -10.76
N ALA A 71 -35.41 5.01 -9.98
CA ALA A 71 -35.18 4.49 -8.64
C ALA A 71 -34.43 3.15 -8.65
N ARG A 72 -34.63 2.31 -9.68
CA ARG A 72 -33.85 1.08 -9.87
C ARG A 72 -32.37 1.37 -10.16
N LEU A 73 -32.09 2.33 -11.05
CA LEU A 73 -30.71 2.78 -11.32
C LEU A 73 -30.04 3.34 -10.07
N SER A 74 -30.75 4.19 -9.31
CA SER A 74 -30.24 4.73 -8.04
C SER A 74 -29.97 3.61 -7.02
N HIS A 75 -30.90 2.66 -6.87
CA HIS A 75 -30.70 1.49 -6.01
C HIS A 75 -29.49 0.65 -6.45
N ALA A 76 -29.36 0.37 -7.74
CA ALA A 76 -28.26 -0.40 -8.30
C ALA A 76 -26.91 0.29 -8.07
N LEU A 77 -26.84 1.62 -8.24
CA LEU A 77 -25.65 2.42 -7.95
C LEU A 77 -25.29 2.36 -6.47
N VAL A 78 -26.22 2.64 -5.56
CA VAL A 78 -25.97 2.66 -4.11
C VAL A 78 -25.59 1.28 -3.58
N LYS A 79 -26.17 0.20 -4.13
CA LYS A 79 -25.88 -1.18 -3.71
C LYS A 79 -24.74 -1.83 -4.51
N GLY A 80 -24.23 -1.20 -5.57
CA GLY A 80 -23.15 -1.74 -6.40
C GLY A 80 -23.56 -2.97 -7.24
N ILE A 81 -24.82 -3.03 -7.67
CA ILE A 81 -25.41 -4.15 -8.43
C ILE A 81 -25.23 -3.93 -9.94
N VAL A 82 -24.63 -4.91 -10.62
CA VAL A 82 -24.33 -4.83 -12.07
C VAL A 82 -25.29 -5.62 -12.95
N ASP A 83 -26.05 -6.58 -12.42
CA ASP A 83 -26.77 -7.59 -13.21
C ASP A 83 -27.81 -7.01 -14.19
N PHE A 84 -28.42 -5.87 -13.86
CA PHE A 84 -29.51 -5.26 -14.64
C PHE A 84 -29.16 -3.88 -15.22
N ILE A 85 -27.89 -3.46 -15.10
CA ILE A 85 -27.51 -2.06 -15.36
C ILE A 85 -27.74 -1.67 -16.83
N ASP A 86 -27.39 -2.53 -17.78
CA ASP A 86 -27.60 -2.27 -19.21
C ASP A 86 -29.09 -2.13 -19.55
N ALA A 87 -29.92 -3.02 -19.02
CA ALA A 87 -31.36 -3.04 -19.27
C ALA A 87 -32.06 -1.81 -18.68
N ASP A 88 -31.72 -1.44 -17.44
CA ASP A 88 -32.29 -0.25 -16.80
C ASP A 88 -31.80 1.04 -17.45
N THR A 89 -30.53 1.09 -17.86
CA THR A 89 -29.94 2.23 -18.57
C THR A 89 -30.61 2.43 -19.93
N GLU A 90 -30.85 1.35 -20.67
CA GLU A 90 -31.56 1.40 -21.96
C GLU A 90 -33.02 1.85 -21.81
N GLU A 91 -33.70 1.44 -20.75
CA GLU A 91 -35.07 1.87 -20.50
C GLU A 91 -35.15 3.38 -20.26
N VAL A 92 -34.23 3.97 -19.47
CA VAL A 92 -34.15 5.43 -19.31
C VAL A 92 -33.76 6.10 -20.62
N ARG A 93 -32.77 5.56 -21.35
CA ARG A 93 -32.31 6.12 -22.62
C ARG A 93 -33.44 6.30 -23.62
N LYS A 94 -34.41 5.37 -23.65
CA LYS A 94 -35.62 5.48 -24.50
C LYS A 94 -36.61 6.55 -24.06
N LYS A 95 -36.59 6.94 -22.78
CA LYS A 95 -37.50 7.96 -22.20
C LYS A 95 -36.96 9.37 -22.33
N VAL A 96 -35.64 9.54 -22.43
CA VAL A 96 -34.99 10.84 -22.55
C VAL A 96 -34.71 11.20 -24.01
N LYS A 97 -34.51 12.49 -24.30
CA LYS A 97 -34.27 12.95 -25.68
C LYS A 97 -32.83 12.74 -26.10
N ARG A 98 -31.90 12.92 -25.15
CA ARG A 98 -30.46 12.81 -25.39
C ARG A 98 -29.87 11.73 -24.49
N PRO A 99 -29.03 10.81 -24.99
CA PRO A 99 -28.36 9.80 -24.15
C PRO A 99 -27.58 10.39 -22.96
N LEU A 100 -27.02 11.60 -23.12
CA LEU A 100 -26.34 12.32 -22.04
C LEU A 100 -27.27 12.62 -20.83
N GLU A 101 -28.58 12.77 -21.04
CA GLU A 101 -29.55 13.04 -19.96
C GLU A 101 -29.69 11.84 -19.00
N VAL A 102 -29.33 10.63 -19.43
CA VAL A 102 -29.27 9.45 -18.54
C VAL A 102 -28.14 9.61 -17.52
N ILE A 103 -27.01 10.16 -17.97
CA ILE A 103 -25.83 10.42 -17.13
C ILE A 103 -26.13 11.59 -16.19
N GLU A 104 -26.49 12.76 -16.74
CA GLU A 104 -26.73 13.99 -15.98
C GLU A 104 -27.94 13.90 -15.04
N GLY A 105 -28.87 12.98 -15.29
CA GLY A 105 -30.07 12.76 -14.47
C GLY A 105 -29.91 11.62 -13.46
N PRO A 106 -30.52 10.43 -13.70
CA PRO A 106 -30.65 9.39 -12.68
C PRO A 106 -29.32 8.81 -12.21
N LEU A 107 -28.33 8.70 -13.10
CA LEU A 107 -27.02 8.16 -12.73
C LEU A 107 -26.25 9.12 -11.80
N MET A 108 -26.17 10.40 -12.14
CA MET A 108 -25.56 11.41 -11.25
C MET A 108 -26.34 11.61 -9.95
N ALA A 109 -27.67 11.50 -9.98
CA ALA A 109 -28.48 11.53 -8.76
C ALA A 109 -28.15 10.36 -7.82
N GLY A 110 -27.98 9.15 -8.36
CA GLY A 110 -27.52 7.99 -7.59
C GLY A 110 -26.11 8.18 -7.01
N MET A 111 -25.19 8.73 -7.80
CA MET A 111 -23.83 9.02 -7.34
C MET A 111 -23.76 10.13 -6.29
N SER A 112 -24.65 11.12 -6.34
CA SER A 112 -24.78 12.13 -5.28
C SER A 112 -25.13 11.47 -3.94
N ILE A 113 -26.07 10.52 -3.92
CA ILE A 113 -26.43 9.77 -2.70
C ILE A 113 -25.23 8.98 -2.18
N VAL A 114 -24.45 8.35 -3.06
CA VAL A 114 -23.21 7.65 -2.69
C VAL A 114 -22.21 8.62 -2.04
N GLY A 115 -22.05 9.81 -2.63
CA GLY A 115 -21.19 10.88 -2.10
C GLY A 115 -21.63 11.35 -0.72
N ASP A 116 -22.92 11.60 -0.52
CA ASP A 116 -23.50 12.03 0.75
C ASP A 116 -23.30 10.95 1.83
N LEU A 117 -23.63 9.69 1.54
CA LEU A 117 -23.44 8.58 2.47
C LEU A 117 -21.98 8.35 2.82
N PHE A 118 -21.06 8.52 1.88
CA PHE A 118 -19.63 8.44 2.11
C PHE A 118 -19.13 9.60 2.99
N GLY A 119 -19.61 10.82 2.73
CA GLY A 119 -19.31 12.01 3.53
C GLY A 119 -19.83 11.92 4.98
N GLU A 120 -21.00 11.30 5.17
CA GLU A 120 -21.61 11.02 6.48
C GLU A 120 -20.96 9.83 7.21
N GLY A 121 -20.05 9.09 6.56
CA GLY A 121 -19.42 7.89 7.12
C GLY A 121 -20.35 6.67 7.21
N LYS A 122 -21.47 6.68 6.49
CA LYS A 122 -22.44 5.56 6.38
C LYS A 122 -22.11 4.59 5.24
N MET A 123 -21.22 5.00 4.33
CA MET A 123 -20.69 4.19 3.24
C MET A 123 -19.17 4.25 3.27
N PHE A 124 -18.51 3.16 2.90
CA PHE A 124 -17.05 3.06 2.91
C PHE A 124 -16.49 2.84 1.52
N LEU A 125 -15.17 3.00 1.39
CA LEU A 125 -14.47 2.95 0.12
C LEU A 125 -14.77 1.68 -0.72
N PRO A 126 -14.83 0.45 -0.17
CA PRO A 126 -15.20 -0.73 -0.95
C PRO A 126 -16.54 -0.59 -1.68
N GLN A 127 -17.53 0.02 -1.02
CA GLN A 127 -18.85 0.21 -1.58
C GLN A 127 -18.86 1.32 -2.62
N VAL A 128 -18.15 2.43 -2.38
CA VAL A 128 -18.01 3.54 -3.34
C VAL A 128 -17.38 3.04 -4.65
N VAL A 129 -16.34 2.20 -4.57
CA VAL A 129 -15.72 1.61 -5.77
C VAL A 129 -16.68 0.66 -6.49
N LYS A 130 -17.51 -0.11 -5.75
CA LYS A 130 -18.58 -0.92 -6.36
C LYS A 130 -19.64 -0.06 -7.05
N SER A 131 -20.03 1.08 -6.48
CA SER A 131 -20.94 2.04 -7.12
C SER A 131 -20.34 2.63 -8.39
N ALA A 132 -19.07 3.00 -8.35
CA ALA A 132 -18.34 3.52 -9.50
C ALA A 132 -18.30 2.51 -10.66
N ARG A 133 -18.13 1.22 -10.37
CA ARG A 133 -18.21 0.15 -11.37
C ARG A 133 -19.57 0.10 -12.05
N VAL A 134 -20.67 0.23 -11.30
CA VAL A 134 -22.02 0.28 -11.88
C VAL A 134 -22.17 1.51 -12.78
N MET A 135 -21.69 2.66 -12.33
CA MET A 135 -21.68 3.91 -13.09
C MET A 135 -20.90 3.76 -14.42
N LYS A 136 -19.68 3.23 -14.37
CA LYS A 136 -18.85 3.02 -15.57
C LYS A 136 -19.49 2.07 -16.56
N LYS A 137 -20.10 0.97 -16.11
CA LYS A 137 -20.82 0.04 -17.00
C LYS A 137 -22.01 0.71 -17.69
N ALA A 138 -22.80 1.49 -16.95
CA ALA A 138 -23.90 2.26 -17.54
C ALA A 138 -23.42 3.27 -18.60
N VAL A 139 -22.33 4.00 -18.30
CA VAL A 139 -21.74 4.95 -19.26
C VAL A 139 -21.17 4.24 -20.48
N ALA A 140 -20.47 3.12 -20.29
CA ALA A 140 -19.93 2.31 -21.39
C ALA A 140 -21.05 1.80 -22.32
N TYR A 141 -22.20 1.41 -21.75
CA TYR A 141 -23.39 1.05 -22.53
C TYR A 141 -23.93 2.23 -23.36
N LEU A 142 -23.91 3.45 -22.81
CA LEU A 142 -24.41 4.66 -23.48
C LEU A 142 -23.46 5.20 -24.56
N GLN A 143 -22.17 4.86 -24.50
CA GLN A 143 -21.12 5.42 -25.37
C GLN A 143 -21.47 5.37 -26.87
N PRO A 144 -21.94 4.24 -27.45
CA PRO A 144 -22.27 4.19 -28.88
C PRO A 144 -23.42 5.14 -29.27
N PHE A 145 -24.36 5.37 -28.34
CA PHE A 145 -25.50 6.27 -28.56
C PHE A 145 -25.09 7.74 -28.49
N ILE A 146 -24.17 8.07 -27.56
CA ILE A 146 -23.61 9.43 -27.42
C ILE A 146 -22.82 9.79 -28.68
N GLU A 147 -21.98 8.88 -29.18
CA GLU A 147 -21.18 9.10 -30.39
C GLU A 147 -22.04 9.25 -31.66
N ALA A 148 -23.15 8.51 -31.74
CA ALA A 148 -24.09 8.60 -32.86
C ALA A 148 -24.88 9.92 -32.89
N GLU A 149 -25.04 10.60 -31.76
CA GLU A 149 -25.90 11.77 -31.65
C GLU A 149 -25.34 13.02 -32.36
N LYS A 150 -24.05 13.04 -32.73
CA LYS A 150 -23.36 14.14 -33.45
C LYS A 150 -23.66 15.55 -32.90
N SER A 151 -24.13 15.67 -31.65
CA SER A 151 -24.28 16.96 -31.00
C SER A 151 -22.91 17.31 -30.42
N GLY A 152 -22.30 18.40 -30.90
CA GLY A 152 -21.03 18.90 -30.36
C GLY A 152 -21.12 19.42 -28.92
N THR A 153 -22.10 18.95 -28.14
CA THR A 153 -22.35 19.32 -26.76
C THR A 153 -21.71 18.26 -25.88
N VAL A 154 -20.49 18.54 -25.44
CA VAL A 154 -19.78 17.72 -24.46
C VAL A 154 -20.56 17.77 -23.14
N ALA A 155 -20.73 16.62 -22.48
CA ALA A 155 -21.33 16.54 -21.15
C ALA A 155 -20.72 17.60 -20.22
N LYS A 156 -21.56 18.29 -19.44
CA LYS A 156 -21.06 19.33 -18.53
C LYS A 156 -20.38 18.65 -17.32
N ARG A 157 -19.06 18.75 -17.24
CA ARG A 157 -18.25 18.19 -16.15
C ARG A 157 -17.86 19.28 -15.15
N ASN A 158 -17.61 18.89 -13.90
CA ASN A 158 -17.25 19.81 -12.81
C ASN A 158 -15.81 20.33 -12.91
N GLY A 159 -14.98 19.69 -13.74
CA GLY A 159 -13.60 20.06 -14.01
C GLY A 159 -12.81 18.88 -14.56
N ARG A 160 -11.67 19.17 -15.17
CA ARG A 160 -10.73 18.22 -15.77
C ARG A 160 -9.45 18.16 -14.95
N ILE A 161 -9.11 16.96 -14.46
CA ILE A 161 -8.01 16.74 -13.53
C ILE A 161 -7.08 15.70 -14.16
N LEU A 162 -5.83 16.09 -14.39
CA LEU A 162 -4.79 15.17 -14.85
C LEU A 162 -4.07 14.59 -13.64
N MET A 163 -4.00 13.27 -13.57
CA MET A 163 -3.34 12.53 -12.50
C MET A 163 -2.18 11.70 -13.05
N ALA A 164 -1.05 11.72 -12.37
CA ALA A 164 0.13 10.93 -12.75
C ALA A 164 0.88 10.41 -11.52
N THR A 165 1.35 9.16 -11.57
CA THR A 165 2.44 8.74 -10.69
C THR A 165 3.75 9.22 -11.31
N VAL A 166 4.54 9.95 -10.51
CA VAL A 166 5.72 10.69 -10.99
C VAL A 166 6.80 9.76 -11.57
N LYS A 167 7.73 10.36 -12.32
CA LYS A 167 8.85 9.68 -12.97
C LYS A 167 9.60 8.74 -12.01
N GLY A 168 9.87 7.53 -12.50
CA GLY A 168 10.59 6.49 -11.78
C GLY A 168 9.80 5.78 -10.66
N ASP A 169 8.58 6.19 -10.34
CA ASP A 169 7.70 5.48 -9.40
C ASP A 169 6.61 4.69 -10.15
N VAL A 170 6.27 3.52 -9.60
CA VAL A 170 5.45 2.49 -10.26
C VAL A 170 4.15 2.20 -9.52
N HIS A 171 3.96 2.76 -8.33
CA HIS A 171 2.81 2.43 -7.48
C HIS A 171 1.63 3.38 -7.75
N ASP A 172 0.45 2.83 -7.96
CA ASP A 172 -0.73 3.57 -8.41
C ASP A 172 -2.03 3.27 -7.66
N ILE A 173 -2.04 2.33 -6.71
CA ILE A 173 -3.27 1.94 -5.98
C ILE A 173 -3.98 3.16 -5.38
N GLY A 174 -3.24 4.01 -4.67
CA GLY A 174 -3.79 5.23 -4.08
C GLY A 174 -4.29 6.25 -5.11
N LYS A 175 -3.55 6.41 -6.23
CA LYS A 175 -3.95 7.28 -7.35
C LYS A 175 -5.26 6.81 -7.98
N ASN A 176 -5.39 5.51 -8.22
CA ASN A 176 -6.57 4.91 -8.85
C ASN A 176 -7.80 5.09 -7.95
N ILE A 177 -7.63 4.92 -6.63
CA ILE A 177 -8.69 5.20 -5.65
C ILE A 177 -9.13 6.67 -5.71
N VAL A 178 -8.20 7.62 -5.75
CA VAL A 178 -8.52 9.05 -5.88
C VAL A 178 -9.24 9.33 -7.20
N GLY A 179 -8.79 8.74 -8.31
CA GLY A 179 -9.41 8.91 -9.62
C GLY A 179 -10.84 8.38 -9.66
N VAL A 180 -11.11 7.21 -9.07
CA VAL A 180 -12.46 6.66 -8.93
C VAL A 180 -13.34 7.59 -8.11
N VAL A 181 -12.87 8.05 -6.95
CA VAL A 181 -13.65 8.94 -6.05
C VAL A 181 -13.95 10.30 -6.70
N LEU A 182 -12.99 10.88 -7.45
CA LEU A 182 -13.22 12.11 -8.20
C LEU A 182 -14.19 11.88 -9.38
N GLY A 183 -14.07 10.77 -10.10
CA GLY A 183 -15.01 10.39 -11.15
C GLY A 183 -16.45 10.23 -10.64
N CYS A 184 -16.63 9.74 -9.41
CA CYS A 184 -17.93 9.66 -8.74
C CYS A 184 -18.58 11.04 -8.50
N ASN A 185 -17.80 12.12 -8.53
CA ASN A 185 -18.23 13.49 -8.29
C ASN A 185 -18.25 14.33 -9.58
N ASN A 186 -18.43 13.66 -10.73
CA ASN A 186 -18.54 14.27 -12.07
C ASN A 186 -17.30 15.08 -12.54
N TYR A 187 -16.11 14.71 -12.05
CA TYR A 187 -14.84 15.21 -12.58
C TYR A 187 -14.35 14.32 -13.73
N GLU A 188 -13.77 14.93 -14.78
CA GLU A 188 -12.99 14.20 -15.78
C GLU A 188 -11.60 13.91 -15.22
N VAL A 189 -11.33 12.66 -14.89
CA VAL A 189 -10.01 12.24 -14.43
C VAL A 189 -9.24 11.62 -15.60
N ILE A 190 -8.13 12.25 -15.98
CA ILE A 190 -7.19 11.74 -16.98
C ILE A 190 -6.02 11.10 -16.24
N ASP A 191 -5.98 9.78 -16.24
CA ASP A 191 -4.90 9.01 -15.63
C ASP A 191 -3.78 8.76 -16.64
N MET A 192 -2.61 9.36 -16.39
CA MET A 192 -1.41 9.22 -17.22
C MET A 192 -0.63 7.92 -16.93
N GLY A 193 -1.04 7.15 -15.93
CA GLY A 193 -0.37 5.94 -15.48
C GLY A 193 0.80 6.22 -14.53
N VAL A 194 1.86 5.42 -14.68
CA VAL A 194 3.04 5.42 -13.80
C VAL A 194 4.32 5.75 -14.54
N MET A 195 5.37 6.12 -13.79
CA MET A 195 6.66 6.56 -14.30
C MET A 195 6.55 7.69 -15.34
N VAL A 196 5.63 8.64 -15.13
CA VAL A 196 5.34 9.67 -16.14
C VAL A 196 6.35 10.83 -16.02
N PRO A 197 7.13 11.16 -17.09
CA PRO A 197 8.06 12.29 -17.07
C PRO A 197 7.35 13.63 -16.90
N CYS A 198 8.03 14.58 -16.24
CA CYS A 198 7.51 15.94 -16.01
C CYS A 198 7.07 16.61 -17.32
N GLU A 199 7.88 16.50 -18.38
CA GLU A 199 7.60 17.08 -19.69
C GLU A 199 6.26 16.59 -20.23
N LYS A 200 6.04 15.27 -20.20
CA LYS A 200 4.81 14.64 -20.69
C LYS A 200 3.59 15.05 -19.85
N ILE A 201 3.73 15.15 -18.53
CA ILE A 201 2.66 15.62 -17.63
C ILE A 201 2.23 17.03 -18.05
N LEU A 202 3.19 17.95 -18.22
CA LEU A 202 2.91 19.35 -18.50
C LEU A 202 2.46 19.58 -19.96
N GLU A 203 2.99 18.83 -20.91
CA GLU A 203 2.54 18.85 -22.31
C GLU A 203 1.08 18.41 -22.42
N GLU A 204 0.71 17.29 -21.80
CA GLU A 204 -0.66 16.79 -21.82
C GLU A 204 -1.61 17.68 -21.03
N ALA A 205 -1.17 18.23 -19.89
CA ALA A 205 -1.96 19.19 -19.12
C ALA A 205 -2.32 20.43 -19.95
N LYS A 206 -1.39 20.94 -20.77
CA LYS A 206 -1.66 22.04 -21.71
C LYS A 206 -2.53 21.61 -22.88
N ARG A 207 -2.22 20.46 -23.50
CA ARG A 207 -2.95 19.94 -24.67
C ARG A 207 -4.42 19.69 -24.36
N LEU A 208 -4.69 19.19 -23.16
CA LEU A 208 -6.01 18.86 -22.68
C LEU A 208 -6.66 20.00 -21.89
N ASP A 209 -6.03 21.18 -21.76
CA ASP A 209 -6.57 22.33 -21.03
C ASP A 209 -7.17 21.92 -19.68
N VAL A 210 -6.35 21.30 -18.83
CA VAL A 210 -6.79 20.71 -17.56
C VAL A 210 -6.94 21.81 -16.51
N ASP A 211 -7.91 21.67 -15.61
CA ASP A 211 -8.15 22.63 -14.54
C ASP A 211 -7.25 22.39 -13.32
N MET A 212 -6.69 21.18 -13.19
CA MET A 212 -5.85 20.79 -12.06
C MET A 212 -4.89 19.64 -12.41
N ILE A 213 -3.71 19.62 -11.78
CA ILE A 213 -2.73 18.53 -11.91
C ILE A 213 -2.56 17.85 -10.55
N GLY A 214 -2.60 16.52 -10.52
CA GLY A 214 -2.37 15.70 -9.32
C GLY A 214 -1.19 14.75 -9.49
N LEU A 215 -0.27 14.78 -8.53
CA LEU A 215 0.92 13.93 -8.51
C LEU A 215 0.86 12.91 -7.37
N SER A 216 1.23 11.67 -7.69
CA SER A 216 1.32 10.54 -6.76
C SER A 216 2.75 10.03 -6.65
N GLY A 217 3.19 9.65 -5.44
CA GLY A 217 4.48 9.02 -5.17
C GLY A 217 4.48 8.17 -3.90
N LEU A 218 5.15 7.01 -3.94
CA LEU A 218 5.32 6.07 -2.84
C LEU A 218 6.72 6.11 -2.22
N ILE A 219 7.77 6.34 -3.00
CA ILE A 219 9.16 6.29 -2.51
C ILE A 219 9.76 7.69 -2.28
N THR A 220 10.85 7.79 -1.51
CA THR A 220 11.44 9.11 -1.18
C THR A 220 12.01 9.84 -2.41
N PRO A 221 12.60 9.20 -3.44
CA PRO A 221 13.00 9.89 -4.67
C PRO A 221 11.84 10.59 -5.40
N SER A 222 10.61 10.09 -5.25
CA SER A 222 9.41 10.67 -5.87
C SER A 222 9.12 12.08 -5.36
N LEU A 223 9.58 12.42 -4.15
CA LEU A 223 9.43 13.76 -3.58
C LEU A 223 10.22 14.81 -4.37
N ASP A 224 11.42 14.48 -4.82
CA ASP A 224 12.24 15.39 -5.63
C ASP A 224 11.63 15.60 -7.02
N GLU A 225 11.02 14.57 -7.61
CA GLU A 225 10.29 14.70 -8.87
C GLU A 225 9.08 15.63 -8.74
N MET A 226 8.34 15.58 -7.62
CA MET A 226 7.25 16.53 -7.36
C MET A 226 7.75 17.97 -7.24
N VAL A 227 8.92 18.18 -6.61
CA VAL A 227 9.58 19.49 -6.56
C VAL A 227 9.99 19.96 -7.96
N HIS A 228 10.51 19.04 -8.78
CA HIS A 228 10.89 19.34 -10.17
C HIS A 228 9.67 19.76 -11.00
N VAL A 229 8.56 19.04 -10.91
CA VAL A 229 7.29 19.40 -11.59
C VAL A 229 6.83 20.79 -11.14
N ALA A 230 6.85 21.11 -9.85
CA ALA A 230 6.47 22.44 -9.36
C ALA A 230 7.36 23.56 -9.95
N LYS A 231 8.68 23.35 -10.02
CA LYS A 231 9.62 24.29 -10.65
C LYS A 231 9.33 24.48 -12.14
N GLU A 232 9.05 23.40 -12.85
CA GLU A 232 8.75 23.45 -14.28
C GLU A 232 7.37 24.07 -14.57
N MET A 233 6.38 23.81 -13.72
CA MET A 233 5.09 24.50 -13.76
C MET A 233 5.27 26.01 -13.61
N GLN A 234 6.13 26.45 -12.69
CA GLN A 234 6.48 27.87 -12.53
C GLN A 234 7.18 28.42 -13.78
N ARG A 235 8.22 27.73 -14.26
CA ARG A 235 8.99 28.12 -15.45
C ARG A 235 8.11 28.27 -16.69
N LEU A 236 7.11 27.41 -16.82
CA LEU A 236 6.16 27.37 -17.93
C LEU A 236 4.88 28.19 -17.67
N ASN A 237 4.85 28.98 -16.58
CA ASN A 237 3.75 29.88 -16.19
C ASN A 237 2.38 29.23 -16.03
N PHE A 238 2.31 27.96 -15.59
CA PHE A 238 1.04 27.34 -15.23
C PHE A 238 0.35 28.12 -14.11
N LYS A 239 -0.99 28.11 -14.11
CA LYS A 239 -1.82 28.74 -13.07
C LYS A 239 -2.74 27.77 -12.33
N VAL A 240 -2.90 26.57 -12.87
CA VAL A 240 -3.76 25.51 -12.34
C VAL A 240 -3.22 25.01 -10.99
N PRO A 241 -4.09 24.66 -10.02
CA PRO A 241 -3.63 24.09 -8.76
C PRO A 241 -2.87 22.78 -8.94
N LEU A 242 -1.92 22.53 -8.04
CA LEU A 242 -1.13 21.30 -7.97
C LEU A 242 -1.49 20.50 -6.72
N LEU A 243 -2.07 19.32 -6.90
CA LEU A 243 -2.31 18.36 -5.82
C LEU A 243 -1.11 17.44 -5.64
N ILE A 244 -0.70 17.26 -4.38
CA ILE A 244 0.39 16.37 -3.97
C ILE A 244 -0.18 15.28 -3.06
N GLY A 245 0.05 14.01 -3.38
CA GLY A 245 -0.36 12.88 -2.56
C GLY A 245 0.53 11.65 -2.73
N GLY A 246 0.24 10.61 -1.93
CA GLY A 246 1.01 9.36 -1.89
C GLY A 246 1.75 9.15 -0.57
N ALA A 247 2.26 7.93 -0.33
CA ALA A 247 2.65 7.48 1.01
C ALA A 247 3.83 8.26 1.63
N THR A 248 4.79 8.70 0.81
CA THR A 248 5.95 9.49 1.28
C THR A 248 5.65 10.98 1.38
N THR A 249 4.52 11.44 0.83
CA THR A 249 4.15 12.85 0.89
C THR A 249 3.62 13.21 2.27
N SER A 250 3.81 14.47 2.66
CA SER A 250 3.24 15.00 3.88
C SER A 250 2.98 16.49 3.73
N ARG A 251 2.07 17.00 4.55
CA ARG A 251 1.74 18.43 4.58
C ARG A 251 2.98 19.29 4.85
N VAL A 252 3.85 18.84 5.76
CA VAL A 252 5.10 19.52 6.10
C VAL A 252 6.06 19.51 4.92
N HIS A 253 6.27 18.35 4.29
CA HIS A 253 7.13 18.25 3.10
C HIS A 253 6.64 19.18 1.98
N THR A 254 5.36 19.14 1.66
CA THR A 254 4.77 19.97 0.61
C THR A 254 4.95 21.47 0.91
N ALA A 255 4.70 21.89 2.15
CA ALA A 255 4.89 23.28 2.57
C ALA A 255 6.35 23.73 2.50
N VAL A 256 7.31 22.87 2.87
CA VAL A 256 8.73 23.22 2.99
C VAL A 256 9.49 23.08 1.67
N LYS A 257 9.17 22.08 0.86
CA LYS A 257 9.99 21.68 -0.29
C LYS A 257 9.30 21.88 -1.64
N VAL A 258 7.98 21.82 -1.74
CA VAL A 258 7.26 21.91 -3.04
C VAL A 258 6.68 23.31 -3.26
N ASP A 259 5.85 23.78 -2.34
CA ASP A 259 5.14 25.07 -2.40
C ASP A 259 6.03 26.30 -2.70
N PRO A 260 7.28 26.41 -2.16
CA PRO A 260 8.14 27.55 -2.47
C PRO A 260 8.53 27.69 -3.94
N HIS A 261 8.38 26.62 -4.73
CA HIS A 261 8.82 26.59 -6.13
C HIS A 261 7.68 26.87 -7.12
N TYR A 262 6.45 27.03 -6.66
CA TYR A 262 5.30 27.29 -7.52
C TYR A 262 4.41 28.39 -6.94
N SER A 263 4.15 29.43 -7.74
CA SER A 263 3.36 30.58 -7.30
C SER A 263 1.87 30.28 -7.22
N GLY A 264 1.38 29.26 -7.95
CA GLY A 264 -0.01 28.80 -7.83
C GLY A 264 -0.22 27.98 -6.55
N SER A 265 -1.46 27.52 -6.34
CA SER A 265 -1.80 26.72 -5.16
C SER A 265 -1.13 25.35 -5.22
N VAL A 266 -0.46 24.94 -4.14
CA VAL A 266 0.05 23.59 -3.95
C VAL A 266 -0.62 22.99 -2.72
N ILE A 267 -1.35 21.89 -2.90
CA ILE A 267 -2.17 21.31 -1.85
C ILE A 267 -1.78 19.86 -1.62
N HIS A 268 -1.35 19.56 -0.39
CA HIS A 268 -1.22 18.18 0.06
C HIS A 268 -2.59 17.59 0.41
N VAL A 269 -2.94 16.47 -0.22
CA VAL A 269 -4.16 15.72 0.05
C VAL A 269 -3.79 14.38 0.68
N ALA A 270 -4.23 14.19 1.93
CA ALA A 270 -3.83 13.02 2.72
C ALA A 270 -4.48 11.70 2.24
N ASP A 271 -5.67 11.77 1.64
CA ASP A 271 -6.42 10.61 1.17
C ASP A 271 -7.55 10.98 0.21
N ALA A 272 -8.10 9.99 -0.48
CA ALA A 272 -9.16 10.17 -1.47
C ALA A 272 -10.45 10.78 -0.92
N SER A 273 -10.83 10.50 0.34
CA SER A 273 -12.05 11.09 0.91
C SER A 273 -11.95 12.60 1.08
N ARG A 274 -10.72 13.11 1.24
CA ARG A 274 -10.43 14.54 1.33
C ARG A 274 -10.17 15.18 -0.03
N ALA A 275 -10.01 14.40 -1.09
CA ALA A 275 -9.73 14.94 -2.42
C ALA A 275 -10.91 15.76 -2.94
N VAL A 276 -12.14 15.24 -2.85
CA VAL A 276 -13.34 15.89 -3.43
C VAL A 276 -13.58 17.29 -2.83
N PRO A 277 -13.66 17.48 -1.50
CA PRO A 277 -13.91 18.81 -0.94
C PRO A 277 -12.76 19.80 -1.18
N VAL A 278 -11.54 19.29 -1.40
CA VAL A 278 -10.39 20.13 -1.77
C VAL A 278 -10.53 20.58 -3.21
N VAL A 279 -10.75 19.65 -4.14
CA VAL A 279 -10.91 19.95 -5.57
C VAL A 279 -12.05 20.95 -5.79
N GLU A 280 -13.21 20.72 -5.16
CA GLU A 280 -14.36 21.62 -5.28
C GLU A 280 -14.03 23.07 -4.88
N LYS A 281 -13.32 23.26 -3.76
CA LYS A 281 -12.92 24.60 -3.28
C LYS A 281 -11.93 25.30 -4.20
N PHE A 282 -11.01 24.54 -4.79
CA PHE A 282 -9.93 25.06 -5.65
C PHE A 282 -10.31 25.12 -7.14
N LEU A 283 -11.50 24.65 -7.52
CA LEU A 283 -12.06 24.85 -8.86
C LEU A 283 -13.19 25.88 -8.89
N ASN A 284 -13.76 26.25 -7.74
CA ASN A 284 -14.79 27.26 -7.66
C ASN A 284 -14.19 28.69 -7.69
N GLU A 285 -14.51 29.46 -8.73
CA GLU A 285 -14.03 30.83 -8.95
C GLU A 285 -14.27 31.76 -7.75
N ALA A 286 -15.40 31.59 -7.04
CA ALA A 286 -15.76 32.43 -5.91
C ALA A 286 -14.90 32.18 -4.67
N THR A 287 -14.37 30.97 -4.50
CA THR A 287 -13.56 30.59 -3.33
C THR A 287 -12.07 30.49 -3.64
N LEU A 288 -11.69 30.33 -4.90
CA LEU A 288 -10.32 30.06 -5.34
C LEU A 288 -9.29 31.03 -4.75
N GLN A 289 -9.49 32.34 -4.93
CA GLN A 289 -8.51 33.34 -4.48
C GLN A 289 -8.32 33.30 -2.96
N LYS A 290 -9.41 33.22 -2.21
CA LYS A 290 -9.35 33.13 -0.75
C LYS A 290 -8.66 31.83 -0.30
N CYS A 291 -9.01 30.69 -0.91
CA CYS A 291 -8.40 29.40 -0.59
C CYS A 291 -6.90 29.38 -0.91
N HIS A 292 -6.48 30.00 -2.01
CA HIS A 292 -5.07 30.20 -2.36
C HIS A 292 -4.34 30.98 -1.26
N ASP A 293 -4.87 32.13 -0.86
CA ASP A 293 -4.20 33.02 0.10
C ASP A 293 -4.13 32.39 1.50
N ASP A 294 -5.21 31.74 1.94
CA ASP A 294 -5.25 30.99 3.21
C ASP A 294 -4.23 29.83 3.20
N GLN A 295 -4.14 29.08 2.10
CA GLN A 295 -3.16 27.98 1.94
C GLN A 295 -1.72 28.49 2.00
N LYS A 296 -1.39 29.56 1.26
CA LYS A 296 -0.04 30.13 1.27
C LYS A 296 0.35 30.65 2.65
N ALA A 297 -0.55 31.35 3.33
CA ALA A 297 -0.31 31.85 4.69
C ALA A 297 -0.07 30.70 5.68
N GLU A 298 -0.82 29.61 5.56
CA GLU A 298 -0.63 28.44 6.41
C GLU A 298 0.72 27.75 6.18
N TYR A 299 1.12 27.62 4.91
CA TYR A 299 2.37 26.95 4.56
C TYR A 299 3.60 27.77 4.95
N ILE A 300 3.51 29.11 4.91
CA ILE A 300 4.54 30.00 5.48
C ILE A 300 4.76 29.70 6.96
N LYS A 301 3.68 29.65 7.76
CA LYS A 301 3.78 29.34 9.20
C LYS A 301 4.39 27.97 9.47
N MET A 302 4.02 26.96 8.67
CA MET A 302 4.60 25.61 8.79
C MET A 302 6.10 25.61 8.48
N ARG A 303 6.55 26.39 7.49
CA ARG A 303 7.98 26.53 7.17
C ARG A 303 8.76 27.15 8.33
N GLU A 304 8.25 28.25 8.88
CA GLU A 304 8.88 28.94 10.01
C GLU A 304 8.99 28.02 11.23
N HIS A 305 7.93 27.28 11.55
CA HIS A 305 7.95 26.30 12.65
C HIS A 305 8.93 25.16 12.39
N HIS A 306 8.99 24.64 11.16
CA HIS A 306 9.92 23.58 10.79
C HIS A 306 11.38 24.02 10.92
N GLU A 307 11.72 25.20 10.41
CA GLU A 307 13.07 25.77 10.51
C GLU A 307 13.49 26.00 11.97
N ALA A 308 12.57 26.50 12.81
CA ALA A 308 12.82 26.66 14.24
C ALA A 308 13.07 25.31 14.94
N SER A 309 12.32 24.27 14.57
CA SER A 309 12.48 22.92 15.12
C SER A 309 13.82 22.29 14.72
N GLN A 310 14.24 22.48 13.47
CA GLN A 310 15.55 21.99 12.98
C GLN A 310 16.72 22.64 13.73
N LYS A 311 16.65 23.95 14.00
CA LYS A 311 17.69 24.67 14.77
C LYS A 311 17.82 24.19 16.22
N ALA A 312 16.78 23.59 16.79
CA ALA A 312 16.78 23.10 18.16
C ALA A 312 17.38 21.68 18.31
N GLU A 313 17.44 20.90 17.22
CA GLU A 313 17.96 19.53 17.26
C GLU A 313 19.50 19.53 17.32
N LYS A 314 20.05 18.82 18.31
CA LYS A 314 21.51 18.72 18.50
C LYS A 314 22.02 17.44 17.86
N PHE A 315 23.18 17.53 17.22
CA PHE A 315 23.81 16.44 16.50
C PHE A 315 25.25 16.19 16.98
N LEU A 316 25.66 14.94 16.94
CA LEU A 316 27.05 14.53 17.14
C LEU A 316 27.80 14.59 15.81
N THR A 317 29.10 14.89 15.88
CA THR A 317 30.00 14.63 14.74
C THR A 317 30.01 13.13 14.43
N LEU A 318 30.28 12.76 13.19
CA LEU A 318 30.36 11.37 12.76
C LEU A 318 31.35 10.57 13.61
N GLU A 319 32.50 11.16 13.95
CA GLU A 319 33.49 10.54 14.81
C GLU A 319 32.94 10.22 16.20
N ARG A 320 32.19 11.15 16.82
CA ARG A 320 31.56 10.93 18.13
C ARG A 320 30.44 9.89 18.03
N ALA A 321 29.63 9.92 16.98
CA ALA A 321 28.60 8.92 16.74
C ALA A 321 29.21 7.51 16.58
N ARG A 322 30.31 7.36 15.84
CA ARG A 322 31.05 6.10 15.69
C ARG A 322 31.62 5.59 17.02
N LYS A 323 32.10 6.49 17.89
CA LYS A 323 32.54 6.14 19.26
C LYS A 323 31.37 5.67 20.14
N ASN A 324 30.17 6.22 19.93
CA ASN A 324 28.94 5.83 20.62
C ASN A 324 28.13 4.74 19.87
N LYS A 325 28.80 3.85 19.11
CA LYS A 325 28.14 2.75 18.39
C LYS A 325 27.46 1.74 19.33
N VAL A 326 26.62 0.86 18.79
CA VAL A 326 26.07 -0.27 19.56
C VAL A 326 27.24 -1.16 20.01
N LYS A 327 27.32 -1.42 21.32
CA LYS A 327 28.38 -2.22 21.93
C LYS A 327 27.89 -3.66 22.07
N ILE A 328 28.43 -4.55 21.25
CA ILE A 328 28.19 -6.00 21.31
C ILE A 328 29.45 -6.67 21.84
N ASP A 329 29.30 -7.54 22.83
CA ASP A 329 30.40 -8.39 23.28
C ASP A 329 30.55 -9.59 22.33
N TRP A 330 31.37 -9.40 21.30
CA TRP A 330 31.68 -10.44 20.32
C TRP A 330 32.50 -11.60 20.89
N ALA A 331 33.03 -11.50 22.11
CA ALA A 331 33.70 -12.64 22.75
C ALA A 331 32.67 -13.70 23.18
N THR A 332 31.50 -13.26 23.64
CA THR A 332 30.40 -14.12 24.15
C THR A 332 29.25 -14.29 23.16
N SER A 333 29.11 -13.42 22.15
CA SER A 333 28.10 -13.56 21.11
C SER A 333 28.34 -14.80 20.22
N GLU A 334 27.29 -15.60 20.02
CA GLU A 334 27.33 -16.80 19.17
C GLU A 334 27.07 -16.42 17.70
N ILE A 335 28.07 -16.68 16.85
CA ILE A 335 27.96 -16.51 15.40
C ILE A 335 27.56 -17.85 14.79
N ARG A 336 26.34 -17.95 14.29
CA ARG A 336 25.85 -19.14 13.60
C ARG A 336 26.23 -19.11 12.13
N LYS A 337 27.03 -20.09 11.70
CA LYS A 337 27.27 -20.33 10.27
C LYS A 337 25.99 -20.82 9.56
N PRO A 338 25.61 -20.23 8.42
CA PRO A 338 24.52 -20.72 7.59
C PRO A 338 24.67 -22.19 7.20
N THR A 339 23.54 -22.91 7.19
CA THR A 339 23.47 -24.30 6.74
C THR A 339 23.74 -24.40 5.23
N LYS A 340 23.33 -23.39 4.46
CA LYS A 340 23.58 -23.28 3.02
C LYS A 340 24.09 -21.89 2.67
N LEU A 341 25.30 -21.81 2.11
CA LEU A 341 25.88 -20.57 1.59
C LEU A 341 25.58 -20.38 0.10
N GLY A 342 25.72 -19.14 -0.37
CA GLY A 342 25.53 -18.77 -1.77
C GLY A 342 24.06 -18.59 -2.13
N LEU A 343 23.81 -18.48 -3.44
CA LEU A 343 22.48 -18.16 -3.98
C LEU A 343 21.54 -19.37 -3.93
N THR A 344 20.28 -19.10 -3.65
CA THR A 344 19.17 -20.04 -3.78
C THR A 344 18.01 -19.33 -4.46
N VAL A 345 17.52 -19.94 -5.54
CA VAL A 345 16.35 -19.47 -6.29
C VAL A 345 15.17 -20.39 -5.97
N LEU A 346 14.04 -19.80 -5.64
CA LEU A 346 12.75 -20.46 -5.53
C LEU A 346 11.89 -19.97 -6.70
N ASP A 347 11.78 -20.81 -7.73
CA ASP A 347 10.93 -20.54 -8.89
C ASP A 347 9.53 -21.13 -8.66
N ASP A 348 8.50 -20.41 -9.12
CA ASP A 348 7.08 -20.77 -9.02
C ASP A 348 6.65 -21.28 -7.63
N PHE A 349 6.99 -20.51 -6.58
CA PHE A 349 6.61 -20.85 -5.21
C PHE A 349 5.08 -20.87 -5.06
N PRO A 350 4.48 -21.90 -4.44
CA PRO A 350 3.03 -22.01 -4.35
C PRO A 350 2.39 -20.82 -3.63
N ILE A 351 1.52 -20.08 -4.31
CA ILE A 351 0.75 -18.97 -3.71
C ILE A 351 -0.06 -19.44 -2.50
N ALA A 352 -0.57 -20.67 -2.53
CA ALA A 352 -1.32 -21.28 -1.43
C ALA A 352 -0.52 -21.31 -0.11
N ASP A 353 0.79 -21.50 -0.18
CA ASP A 353 1.68 -21.57 0.98
C ASP A 353 1.96 -20.18 1.59
N LEU A 354 1.67 -19.11 0.84
CA LEU A 354 1.82 -17.72 1.30
C LEU A 354 0.57 -17.22 2.04
N ILE A 355 -0.61 -17.77 1.76
CA ILE A 355 -1.89 -17.31 2.33
C ILE A 355 -1.87 -17.25 3.86
N PRO A 356 -1.34 -18.26 4.60
CA PRO A 356 -1.30 -18.22 6.06
C PRO A 356 -0.41 -17.10 6.65
N TYR A 357 0.48 -16.52 5.84
CA TYR A 357 1.44 -15.49 6.23
C TYR A 357 0.99 -14.07 5.87
N ILE A 358 -0.20 -13.91 5.27
CA ILE A 358 -0.73 -12.60 4.95
C ILE A 358 -1.08 -11.84 6.25
N ASP A 359 -0.50 -10.65 6.41
CA ASP A 359 -1.06 -9.63 7.28
C ASP A 359 -2.17 -8.88 6.52
N TRP A 360 -3.41 -9.11 6.95
CA TRP A 360 -4.60 -8.49 6.39
C TRP A 360 -4.83 -7.07 6.90
N THR A 361 -4.13 -6.63 7.96
CA THR A 361 -4.32 -5.28 8.51
C THR A 361 -4.01 -4.19 7.48
N PRO A 362 -2.86 -4.21 6.78
CA PRO A 362 -2.59 -3.22 5.74
C PRO A 362 -3.52 -3.34 4.53
N PHE A 363 -4.06 -4.54 4.25
CA PHE A 363 -5.08 -4.71 3.20
C PHE A 363 -6.32 -3.87 3.52
N PHE A 364 -6.85 -3.95 4.75
CA PHE A 364 -7.98 -3.11 5.16
C PHE A 364 -7.63 -1.62 5.19
N MET A 365 -6.40 -1.27 5.56
CA MET A 365 -5.92 0.12 5.53
C MET A 365 -5.91 0.71 4.11
N THR A 366 -5.49 -0.07 3.11
CA THR A 366 -5.59 0.31 1.69
C THR A 366 -7.03 0.66 1.30
N TRP A 367 -7.99 -0.11 1.83
CA TRP A 367 -9.43 0.11 1.66
C TRP A 367 -10.04 1.11 2.66
N ARG A 368 -9.21 1.84 3.41
CA ARG A 368 -9.62 2.87 4.38
C ARG A 368 -10.55 2.36 5.49
N LEU A 369 -10.52 1.06 5.77
CA LEU A 369 -11.22 0.46 6.91
C LEU A 369 -10.25 0.41 8.09
N ARG A 370 -10.59 1.10 9.19
CA ARG A 370 -9.71 1.21 10.36
C ARG A 370 -9.94 0.04 11.30
N GLY A 371 -8.87 -0.60 11.72
CA GLY A 371 -8.91 -1.73 12.66
C GLY A 371 -7.79 -2.72 12.36
N THR A 372 -7.55 -3.64 13.29
CA THR A 372 -6.58 -4.72 13.13
C THR A 372 -7.28 -6.01 12.78
N TYR A 373 -6.71 -6.83 11.89
CA TYR A 373 -7.26 -8.16 11.62
C TYR A 373 -6.92 -9.14 12.76
N PRO A 374 -7.84 -10.04 13.17
CA PRO A 374 -9.22 -10.19 12.74
C PRO A 374 -10.24 -9.34 13.54
N ALA A 375 -9.78 -8.55 14.51
CA ALA A 375 -10.65 -7.76 15.40
C ALA A 375 -11.58 -6.78 14.66
N ILE A 376 -11.16 -6.28 13.49
CA ILE A 376 -11.95 -5.40 12.62
C ILE A 376 -13.31 -6.01 12.26
N PHE A 377 -13.46 -7.33 12.21
CA PHE A 377 -14.75 -7.96 11.91
C PHE A 377 -15.82 -7.77 12.99
N GLN A 378 -15.40 -7.44 14.22
CA GLN A 378 -16.28 -7.17 15.34
C GLN A 378 -16.49 -5.66 15.56
N ASP A 379 -15.87 -4.82 14.72
CA ASP A 379 -16.03 -3.37 14.80
C ASP A 379 -17.46 -2.98 14.41
N GLU A 380 -18.12 -2.16 15.24
CA GLU A 380 -19.51 -1.73 15.04
C GLU A 380 -19.68 -0.88 13.78
N THR A 381 -18.64 -0.16 13.36
CA THR A 381 -18.66 0.74 12.20
C THR A 381 -18.24 0.01 10.92
N TYR A 382 -17.10 -0.68 10.96
CA TYR A 382 -16.47 -1.25 9.77
C TYR A 382 -16.71 -2.75 9.59
N GLY A 383 -17.14 -3.48 10.63
CA GLY A 383 -17.06 -4.94 10.68
C GLY A 383 -17.83 -5.67 9.58
N VAL A 384 -19.05 -5.22 9.29
CA VAL A 384 -19.88 -5.79 8.21
C VAL A 384 -19.20 -5.64 6.85
N GLU A 385 -18.72 -4.44 6.53
CA GLU A 385 -18.12 -4.15 5.23
C GLU A 385 -16.70 -4.71 5.10
N ALA A 386 -15.93 -4.75 6.19
CA ALA A 386 -14.65 -5.44 6.27
C ALA A 386 -14.82 -6.95 5.98
N LYS A 387 -15.87 -7.57 6.55
CA LYS A 387 -16.16 -8.98 6.33
C LYS A 387 -16.55 -9.26 4.88
N LYS A 388 -17.42 -8.45 4.28
CA LYS A 388 -17.80 -8.57 2.86
C LYS A 388 -16.59 -8.41 1.93
N LEU A 389 -15.79 -7.35 2.14
CA LEU A 389 -14.56 -7.13 1.35
C LEU A 389 -13.61 -8.32 1.47
N PHE A 390 -13.43 -8.85 2.69
CA PHE A 390 -12.60 -10.03 2.91
C PHE A 390 -13.14 -11.24 2.16
N ASP A 391 -14.44 -11.53 2.26
CA ASP A 391 -15.06 -12.68 1.62
C ASP A 391 -14.98 -12.58 0.08
N ASP A 392 -15.22 -11.40 -0.50
CA ASP A 392 -15.02 -11.13 -1.94
C ASP A 392 -13.55 -11.37 -2.35
N THR A 393 -12.62 -10.93 -1.51
CA THR A 393 -11.18 -11.14 -1.74
C THR A 393 -10.79 -12.61 -1.65
N GLN A 394 -11.41 -13.38 -0.75
CA GLN A 394 -11.19 -14.83 -0.66
C GLN A 394 -11.65 -15.55 -1.92
N VAL A 395 -12.72 -15.09 -2.59
CA VAL A 395 -13.15 -15.65 -3.88
C VAL A 395 -12.07 -15.43 -4.94
N LEU A 396 -11.61 -14.19 -5.12
CA LEU A 396 -10.57 -13.87 -6.10
C LEU A 396 -9.25 -14.59 -5.79
N LEU A 397 -8.87 -14.69 -4.51
CA LEU A 397 -7.68 -15.45 -4.10
C LEU A 397 -7.77 -16.93 -4.46
N LYS A 398 -8.94 -17.56 -4.26
CA LYS A 398 -9.18 -18.95 -4.68
C LYS A 398 -9.07 -19.12 -6.20
N GLU A 399 -9.58 -18.17 -6.97
CA GLU A 399 -9.46 -18.18 -8.43
C GLU A 399 -8.01 -18.03 -8.89
N ILE A 400 -7.26 -17.10 -8.29
CA ILE A 400 -5.82 -16.90 -8.55
C ILE A 400 -5.04 -18.20 -8.31
N VAL A 401 -5.28 -18.87 -7.19
CA VAL A 401 -4.62 -20.15 -6.86
C VAL A 401 -5.03 -21.25 -7.84
N LYS A 402 -6.33 -21.37 -8.13
CA LYS A 402 -6.87 -22.41 -9.03
C LYS A 402 -6.33 -22.26 -10.46
N ASN A 403 -6.32 -21.03 -10.97
CA ASN A 403 -5.95 -20.74 -12.35
C ASN A 403 -4.45 -20.48 -12.52
N LYS A 404 -3.69 -20.41 -11.41
CA LYS A 404 -2.27 -20.01 -11.37
C LYS A 404 -2.02 -18.69 -12.10
N SER A 405 -2.94 -17.73 -11.93
CA SER A 405 -2.90 -16.43 -12.62
C SER A 405 -1.78 -15.52 -12.11
N LEU A 406 -1.27 -15.76 -10.90
CA LEU A 406 -0.08 -15.10 -10.36
C LEU A 406 1.00 -16.14 -10.06
N LYS A 407 2.26 -15.79 -10.28
CA LYS A 407 3.43 -16.59 -9.92
C LYS A 407 4.29 -15.87 -8.88
N ALA A 408 4.72 -16.61 -7.87
CA ALA A 408 5.66 -16.10 -6.87
C ALA A 408 7.08 -16.63 -7.14
N ARG A 409 8.07 -15.72 -7.13
CA ARG A 409 9.50 -16.07 -7.27
C ARG A 409 10.31 -15.40 -6.19
N ALA A 410 11.37 -16.08 -5.76
CA ALA A 410 12.34 -15.52 -4.83
C ALA A 410 13.77 -15.90 -5.20
N VAL A 411 14.69 -14.99 -4.92
CA VAL A 411 16.11 -15.27 -4.85
C VAL A 411 16.63 -14.74 -3.52
N PHE A 412 17.44 -15.54 -2.84
CA PHE A 412 18.16 -15.10 -1.67
C PHE A 412 19.57 -15.69 -1.65
N GLY A 413 20.46 -15.06 -0.90
CA GLY A 413 21.82 -15.51 -0.72
C GLY A 413 22.28 -15.32 0.71
N LEU A 414 23.09 -16.25 1.20
CA LEU A 414 23.75 -16.18 2.50
C LEU A 414 25.26 -16.21 2.28
N PHE A 415 25.96 -15.23 2.85
CA PHE A 415 27.36 -14.94 2.53
C PHE A 415 28.17 -14.75 3.82
N PRO A 416 29.46 -15.14 3.82
CA PRO A 416 30.38 -14.66 4.83
C PRO A 416 30.50 -13.14 4.72
N ALA A 417 30.53 -12.46 5.86
CA ALA A 417 30.59 -11.01 5.91
C ALA A 417 31.23 -10.51 7.20
N ASN A 418 31.80 -9.31 7.15
CA ASN A 418 32.35 -8.63 8.33
C ASN A 418 32.13 -7.12 8.21
N SER A 419 31.97 -6.46 9.36
CA SER A 419 31.88 -4.99 9.38
C SER A 419 33.25 -4.33 9.32
N ILE A 420 33.31 -3.20 8.60
CA ILE A 420 34.46 -2.30 8.55
C ILE A 420 33.96 -0.86 8.74
N GLY A 421 34.12 -0.34 9.97
CA GLY A 421 33.53 0.94 10.35
C GLY A 421 32.00 0.91 10.23
N ASP A 422 31.45 1.73 9.32
CA ASP A 422 30.01 1.80 9.07
C ASP A 422 29.57 0.94 7.87
N ASP A 423 30.47 0.21 7.22
CA ASP A 423 30.18 -0.65 6.08
C ASP A 423 30.21 -2.14 6.45
N ILE A 424 29.70 -2.97 5.55
CA ILE A 424 29.77 -4.43 5.65
C ILE A 424 30.43 -4.95 4.37
N GLU A 425 31.58 -5.61 4.50
CA GLU A 425 32.17 -6.37 3.42
C GLU A 425 31.47 -7.73 3.30
N VAL A 426 31.06 -8.08 2.08
CA VAL A 426 30.44 -9.36 1.74
C VAL A 426 31.41 -10.14 0.86
N TYR A 427 31.71 -11.35 1.27
CA TYR A 427 32.72 -12.19 0.62
C TYR A 427 32.09 -13.21 -0.33
N ALA A 428 32.88 -13.66 -1.31
CA ALA A 428 32.44 -14.63 -2.29
C ALA A 428 32.17 -16.00 -1.66
N VAL A 429 31.35 -16.79 -2.37
CA VAL A 429 31.09 -18.19 -2.06
C VAL A 429 31.50 -19.00 -3.28
N ASP A 430 32.40 -19.96 -3.08
CA ASP A 430 32.93 -20.80 -4.15
C ASP A 430 32.39 -22.23 -4.02
N ASP A 431 32.31 -22.91 -5.16
CA ASP A 431 32.00 -24.33 -5.24
C ASP A 431 33.24 -25.16 -4.95
N LYS A 432 33.22 -25.91 -3.84
CA LYS A 432 34.24 -26.89 -3.52
C LYS A 432 33.75 -28.29 -3.86
N VAL A 433 34.42 -28.90 -4.82
CA VAL A 433 34.19 -30.30 -5.19
C VAL A 433 34.78 -31.22 -4.12
N HIS A 434 33.93 -32.04 -3.51
CA HIS A 434 34.33 -33.13 -2.61
C HIS A 434 34.14 -34.47 -3.31
N GLU A 435 35.24 -35.16 -3.60
CA GLU A 435 35.23 -36.49 -4.21
C GLU A 435 35.57 -37.57 -3.20
N TRP A 436 34.82 -38.66 -3.20
CA TRP A 436 35.16 -39.87 -2.45
C TRP A 436 34.82 -41.10 -3.27
N THR A 437 35.40 -42.25 -2.91
CA THR A 437 35.11 -43.53 -3.56
C THR A 437 34.44 -44.46 -2.56
N CYS A 438 33.47 -45.25 -3.03
CA CYS A 438 32.96 -46.38 -2.26
C CYS A 438 33.02 -47.66 -3.10
N GLU A 439 33.28 -48.79 -2.43
CA GLU A 439 33.48 -50.08 -3.09
C GLU A 439 32.26 -50.56 -3.90
N LYS A 440 31.04 -50.14 -3.52
CA LYS A 440 29.80 -50.56 -4.19
C LYS A 440 29.38 -49.70 -5.39
N HIS A 441 29.73 -48.41 -5.41
CA HIS A 441 29.18 -47.46 -6.38
C HIS A 441 30.26 -46.63 -7.10
N GLY A 442 31.55 -46.89 -6.83
CA GLY A 442 32.66 -46.21 -7.50
C GLY A 442 32.90 -44.79 -6.97
N LYS A 443 33.19 -43.85 -7.88
CA LYS A 443 33.47 -42.45 -7.55
C LYS A 443 32.18 -41.66 -7.32
N HIS A 444 32.15 -40.94 -6.21
CA HIS A 444 31.11 -39.98 -5.86
C HIS A 444 31.69 -38.58 -5.80
N GLN A 445 30.88 -37.61 -6.18
CA GLN A 445 31.21 -36.20 -6.10
C GLN A 445 30.05 -35.45 -5.44
N LYS A 446 30.38 -34.53 -4.54
CA LYS A 446 29.44 -33.56 -3.96
C LYS A 446 30.04 -32.18 -4.05
N VAL A 447 29.29 -31.24 -4.61
CA VAL A 447 29.66 -29.82 -4.59
C VAL A 447 29.17 -29.20 -3.30
N LEU A 448 30.06 -28.52 -2.58
CA LEU A 448 29.77 -27.81 -1.34
C LEU A 448 30.04 -26.33 -1.54
N GLN A 449 29.10 -25.47 -1.17
CA GLN A 449 29.34 -24.04 -1.11
C GLN A 449 30.19 -23.69 0.12
N VAL A 450 31.34 -23.04 -0.10
CA VAL A 450 32.24 -22.58 0.97
C VAL A 450 32.51 -21.09 0.83
N GLY A 451 32.67 -20.40 1.95
CA GLY A 451 33.08 -18.99 1.95
C GLY A 451 34.50 -18.83 1.43
N ASN A 452 34.75 -17.71 0.74
CA ASN A 452 36.07 -17.26 0.31
C ASN A 452 36.28 -15.81 0.77
N GLU A 453 36.75 -15.67 2.00
CA GLU A 453 37.00 -14.38 2.68
C GLU A 453 38.14 -13.57 2.03
N ALA A 454 38.94 -14.20 1.17
CA ALA A 454 39.98 -13.52 0.40
C ALA A 454 39.43 -12.78 -0.83
N LYS A 455 38.19 -13.08 -1.25
CA LYS A 455 37.56 -12.48 -2.43
C LYS A 455 36.34 -11.65 -2.01
N LEU A 456 36.50 -10.34 -2.06
CA LEU A 456 35.40 -9.40 -1.85
C LEU A 456 34.39 -9.50 -3.01
N GLN A 457 33.12 -9.73 -2.69
CA GLN A 457 32.01 -9.81 -3.65
C GLN A 457 31.26 -8.47 -3.73
N ALA A 458 31.04 -7.81 -2.59
CA ALA A 458 30.38 -6.51 -2.51
C ALA A 458 30.75 -5.80 -1.20
N THR A 459 30.57 -4.47 -1.17
CA THR A 459 30.56 -3.68 0.05
C THR A 459 29.18 -3.05 0.18
N LEU A 460 28.54 -3.21 1.34
CA LEU A 460 27.26 -2.59 1.64
C LEU A 460 27.50 -1.38 2.53
N HIS A 461 26.90 -0.26 2.16
CA HIS A 461 27.18 1.01 2.81
C HIS A 461 26.05 1.42 3.75
N MET A 462 26.33 1.45 5.05
CA MET A 462 25.34 1.86 6.05
C MET A 462 25.58 3.28 6.55
N LEU A 463 24.47 3.91 6.95
CA LEU A 463 24.46 5.20 7.64
C LEU A 463 24.32 4.97 9.14
N ARG A 464 24.83 5.94 9.90
CA ARG A 464 24.80 5.98 11.36
C ARG A 464 23.93 7.13 11.83
N SER A 465 23.12 6.88 12.85
CA SER A 465 22.37 7.95 13.52
C SER A 465 23.32 8.98 14.14
N GLN A 466 23.12 10.27 13.86
CA GLN A 466 23.91 11.37 14.44
C GLN A 466 23.14 12.20 15.46
N ARG A 467 21.89 11.86 15.77
CA ARG A 467 21.11 12.60 16.76
C ARG A 467 21.78 12.51 18.13
N GLN A 468 21.96 13.65 18.79
CA GLN A 468 22.48 13.69 20.15
C GLN A 468 21.36 13.28 21.13
N MET A 469 21.54 12.11 21.74
CA MET A 469 20.75 11.64 22.88
C MET A 469 21.64 11.57 24.13
N ASP A 470 21.10 11.10 25.25
CA ASP A 470 21.93 10.78 26.41
C ASP A 470 22.88 9.62 26.08
N GLU A 471 24.15 9.94 25.83
CA GLU A 471 25.19 9.00 25.39
C GLU A 471 25.41 7.85 26.39
N ALA A 472 25.09 8.06 27.68
CA ALA A 472 25.21 7.02 28.69
C ALA A 472 24.16 5.90 28.54
N SER A 473 23.00 6.23 27.97
CA SER A 473 21.83 5.34 27.90
C SER A 473 21.40 4.98 26.48
N SER A 474 21.87 5.71 25.46
CA SER A 474 21.42 5.56 24.07
C SER A 474 22.60 5.54 23.08
N PRO A 475 22.84 4.41 22.39
CA PRO A 475 23.83 4.35 21.33
C PRO A 475 23.35 5.09 20.07
N ASN A 476 24.30 5.39 19.18
CA ASN A 476 24.09 5.91 17.84
C ASN A 476 24.23 4.76 16.82
N PRO A 477 23.16 3.99 16.55
CA PRO A 477 23.25 2.75 15.80
C PRO A 477 23.57 2.96 14.31
N SER A 478 24.30 1.99 13.76
CA SER A 478 24.40 1.65 12.34
C SER A 478 24.04 0.17 12.18
N LEU A 479 23.48 -0.22 11.02
CA LEU A 479 23.21 -1.64 10.75
C LEU A 479 24.50 -2.47 10.73
N SER A 480 25.64 -1.86 10.37
CA SER A 480 26.95 -2.52 10.40
C SER A 480 27.37 -2.96 11.80
N ASP A 481 26.82 -2.36 12.86
CA ASP A 481 27.17 -2.71 14.24
C ASP A 481 26.74 -4.14 14.59
N PHE A 482 25.78 -4.73 13.85
CA PHE A 482 25.22 -6.06 14.10
C PHE A 482 25.92 -7.18 13.31
N VAL A 483 27.08 -6.91 12.71
CA VAL A 483 27.93 -7.89 12.03
C VAL A 483 29.34 -7.81 12.63
N ALA A 484 29.98 -8.95 12.90
CA ALA A 484 31.25 -8.98 13.60
C ALA A 484 32.33 -8.15 12.88
N PRO A 485 33.03 -7.26 13.59
CA PRO A 485 34.11 -6.47 13.02
C PRO A 485 35.25 -7.34 12.48
N LYS A 486 35.73 -7.00 11.28
CA LYS A 486 36.83 -7.71 10.60
C LYS A 486 38.10 -7.81 11.46
N GLU A 487 38.38 -6.78 12.25
CA GLU A 487 39.54 -6.70 13.16
C GLU A 487 39.57 -7.79 14.25
N LEU A 488 38.42 -8.42 14.54
CA LEU A 488 38.33 -9.51 15.52
C LEU A 488 38.78 -10.86 14.96
N GLY A 489 39.00 -10.97 13.64
CA GLY A 489 39.38 -12.23 12.99
C GLY A 489 38.32 -13.33 13.05
N LYS A 490 37.08 -13.00 13.43
CA LYS A 490 35.92 -13.92 13.44
C LYS A 490 35.09 -13.69 12.17
N VAL A 491 34.82 -14.74 11.41
CA VAL A 491 33.94 -14.66 10.23
C VAL A 491 32.49 -14.67 10.70
N ASP A 492 31.75 -13.62 10.35
CA ASP A 492 30.29 -13.54 10.52
C ASP A 492 29.59 -13.74 9.18
N TYR A 493 28.28 -13.60 9.16
CA TYR A 493 27.46 -13.86 7.99
C TYR A 493 26.34 -12.85 7.88
N MET A 494 25.92 -12.63 6.65
CA MET A 494 24.71 -11.88 6.36
C MET A 494 23.95 -12.49 5.21
N GLY A 495 22.70 -12.08 5.04
CA GLY A 495 21.90 -12.47 3.88
C GLY A 495 21.37 -11.29 3.09
N ALA A 496 20.88 -11.61 1.90
CA ALA A 496 20.10 -10.70 1.07
C ALA A 496 18.98 -11.49 0.41
N PHE A 497 17.86 -10.83 0.11
CA PHE A 497 16.73 -11.45 -0.59
C PHE A 497 16.03 -10.47 -1.53
N CYS A 498 15.34 -11.05 -2.51
CA CYS A 498 14.28 -10.41 -3.26
C CYS A 498 13.18 -11.43 -3.55
N VAL A 499 11.94 -11.02 -3.33
CA VAL A 499 10.73 -11.79 -3.63
C VAL A 499 9.80 -10.97 -4.51
N THR A 500 9.01 -11.64 -5.34
CA THR A 500 7.91 -11.03 -6.08
C THR A 500 6.74 -12.00 -6.18
N SER A 501 5.52 -11.46 -6.16
CA SER A 501 4.26 -12.15 -6.48
C SER A 501 3.52 -11.46 -7.64
N GLY A 502 4.13 -10.45 -8.25
CA GLY A 502 3.53 -9.62 -9.30
C GLY A 502 3.60 -10.21 -10.70
N ILE A 503 4.20 -11.39 -10.90
CA ILE A 503 4.29 -12.01 -12.23
C ILE A 503 2.90 -12.50 -12.65
N GLY A 504 2.38 -11.95 -13.75
CA GLY A 504 1.01 -12.16 -14.23
C GLY A 504 0.00 -11.09 -13.76
N LEU A 505 0.43 -10.16 -12.89
CA LEU A 505 -0.46 -9.11 -12.36
C LEU A 505 -0.94 -8.15 -13.46
N ASP A 506 -0.07 -7.73 -14.38
CA ASP A 506 -0.45 -6.79 -15.45
C ASP A 506 -1.53 -7.37 -16.37
N GLU A 507 -1.42 -8.66 -16.73
CA GLU A 507 -2.44 -9.36 -17.52
C GLU A 507 -3.78 -9.44 -16.78
N LEU A 508 -3.73 -9.73 -15.48
CA LEU A 508 -4.92 -9.80 -14.64
C LEU A 508 -5.56 -8.42 -14.43
N CYS A 509 -4.75 -7.37 -14.25
CA CYS A 509 -5.23 -5.99 -14.16
C CYS A 509 -5.91 -5.56 -15.45
N LYS A 510 -5.26 -5.80 -16.60
CA LYS A 510 -5.82 -5.45 -17.91
C LYS A 510 -7.18 -6.09 -18.15
N LYS A 511 -7.36 -7.35 -17.76
CA LYS A 511 -8.66 -8.02 -17.82
C LYS A 511 -9.76 -7.24 -17.07
N TYR A 512 -9.49 -6.81 -15.84
CA TYR A 512 -10.48 -6.06 -15.05
C TYR A 512 -10.66 -4.62 -15.53
N GLU A 513 -9.63 -4.00 -16.11
CA GLU A 513 -9.74 -2.70 -16.76
C GLU A 513 -10.66 -2.77 -17.99
N ASP A 514 -10.46 -3.77 -18.85
CA ASP A 514 -11.30 -4.03 -20.03
C ASP A 514 -12.76 -4.31 -19.63
N ASP A 515 -12.97 -4.99 -18.50
CA ASP A 515 -14.30 -5.30 -17.93
C ASP A 515 -14.95 -4.13 -17.15
N GLN A 516 -14.28 -2.96 -17.08
CA GLN A 516 -14.69 -1.80 -16.28
C GLN A 516 -14.91 -2.13 -14.78
N ASP A 517 -14.14 -3.06 -14.23
CA ASP A 517 -14.24 -3.56 -12.85
C ASP A 517 -13.11 -3.04 -11.96
N ASP A 518 -13.16 -1.74 -11.63
CA ASP A 518 -12.20 -1.10 -10.73
C ASP A 518 -12.13 -1.78 -9.36
N TYR A 519 -13.22 -2.41 -8.90
CA TYR A 519 -13.27 -3.08 -7.61
C TYR A 519 -12.33 -4.29 -7.58
N SER A 520 -12.49 -5.19 -8.55
CA SER A 520 -11.63 -6.37 -8.68
C SER A 520 -10.20 -5.97 -9.02
N LEU A 521 -10.00 -4.96 -9.86
CA LEU A 521 -8.68 -4.39 -10.18
C LEU A 521 -7.91 -3.96 -8.92
N ILE A 522 -8.54 -3.17 -8.04
CA ILE A 522 -7.90 -2.70 -6.81
C ILE A 522 -7.68 -3.85 -5.84
N ILE A 523 -8.59 -4.84 -5.77
CA ILE A 523 -8.38 -6.04 -4.94
C ILE A 523 -7.14 -6.79 -5.41
N VAL A 524 -7.01 -7.11 -6.70
CA VAL A 524 -5.89 -7.94 -7.17
C VAL A 524 -4.54 -7.25 -7.03
N LYS A 525 -4.47 -5.93 -7.25
CA LYS A 525 -3.26 -5.14 -6.96
C LYS A 525 -2.90 -5.20 -5.47
N SER A 526 -3.87 -4.90 -4.60
CA SER A 526 -3.66 -4.92 -3.15
C SER A 526 -3.29 -6.31 -2.62
N LEU A 527 -3.90 -7.36 -3.20
CA LEU A 527 -3.65 -8.75 -2.84
C LEU A 527 -2.27 -9.22 -3.30
N ALA A 528 -1.83 -8.83 -4.49
CA ALA A 528 -0.47 -9.11 -4.96
C ALA A 528 0.57 -8.51 -4.01
N ASP A 529 0.39 -7.27 -3.54
CA ASP A 529 1.27 -6.67 -2.52
C ASP A 529 1.26 -7.44 -1.20
N ARG A 530 0.08 -7.88 -0.74
CA ARG A 530 -0.02 -8.72 0.46
C ARG A 530 0.71 -10.06 0.30
N LEU A 531 0.65 -10.66 -0.89
CA LEU A 531 1.36 -11.89 -1.20
C LEU A 531 2.88 -11.68 -1.24
N ALA A 532 3.37 -10.54 -1.74
CA ALA A 532 4.79 -10.22 -1.75
C ALA A 532 5.35 -10.10 -0.32
N GLU A 533 4.62 -9.39 0.56
CA GLU A 533 4.96 -9.25 1.98
C GLU A 533 4.89 -10.59 2.72
N ALA A 534 3.83 -11.38 2.47
CA ALA A 534 3.70 -12.74 3.00
C ALA A 534 4.86 -13.64 2.54
N PHE A 535 5.36 -13.45 1.31
CA PHE A 535 6.52 -14.18 0.83
C PHE A 535 7.81 -13.73 1.51
N ALA A 536 8.00 -12.43 1.73
CA ALA A 536 9.14 -11.94 2.50
C ALA A 536 9.16 -12.53 3.92
N GLU A 537 8.00 -12.59 4.59
CA GLU A 537 7.86 -13.22 5.92
C GLU A 537 8.12 -14.72 5.87
N ARG A 538 7.49 -15.45 4.94
CA ARG A 538 7.66 -16.89 4.79
C ARG A 538 9.10 -17.26 4.48
N LEU A 539 9.73 -16.53 3.55
CA LEU A 539 11.12 -16.75 3.18
C LEU A 539 12.05 -16.47 4.36
N HIS A 540 11.83 -15.36 5.07
CA HIS A 540 12.64 -15.05 6.25
C HIS A 540 12.51 -16.14 7.30
N GLN A 541 11.31 -16.64 7.59
CA GLN A 541 11.11 -17.79 8.49
C GLN A 541 11.89 -19.03 8.03
N LYS A 542 11.85 -19.39 6.74
CA LYS A 542 12.66 -20.50 6.20
C LYS A 542 14.15 -20.24 6.32
N VAL A 543 14.61 -18.99 6.19
CA VAL A 543 16.01 -18.63 6.42
C VAL A 543 16.40 -18.84 7.88
N ARG A 544 15.60 -18.36 8.84
CA ARG A 544 15.89 -18.53 10.28
C ARG A 544 15.94 -20.00 10.70
N LYS A 545 15.01 -20.81 10.19
CA LYS A 545 14.84 -22.23 10.57
C LYS A 545 15.73 -23.20 9.80
N GLU A 546 15.85 -23.02 8.49
CA GLU A 546 16.38 -24.04 7.57
C GLU A 546 17.68 -23.61 6.89
N TYR A 547 17.69 -22.46 6.21
CA TYR A 547 18.83 -22.09 5.34
C TYR A 547 20.00 -21.48 6.12
N TRP A 548 19.72 -20.53 7.00
CA TRP A 548 20.71 -20.04 7.97
C TRP A 548 20.70 -20.96 9.19
N GLY A 549 19.51 -21.23 9.75
CA GLY A 549 19.33 -22.25 10.78
C GLY A 549 19.89 -21.85 12.14
N TYR A 550 19.73 -20.57 12.52
CA TYR A 550 20.07 -20.09 13.86
C TYR A 550 18.92 -20.24 14.87
N VAL A 551 17.67 -20.46 14.40
CA VAL A 551 16.53 -20.84 15.27
C VAL A 551 15.77 -22.04 14.65
N PRO A 552 16.37 -23.25 14.59
CA PRO A 552 15.77 -24.39 13.88
C PRO A 552 14.43 -24.87 14.46
N THR A 553 14.23 -24.70 15.77
CA THR A 553 13.04 -25.12 16.50
C THR A 553 11.99 -24.01 16.66
N GLU A 554 12.10 -22.92 15.90
CA GLU A 554 11.14 -21.80 15.97
C GLU A 554 9.72 -22.27 15.63
N ASP A 555 8.77 -22.02 16.53
CA ASP A 555 7.34 -22.26 16.32
C ASP A 555 6.55 -21.02 16.78
N ILE A 556 6.47 -20.03 15.90
CA ILE A 556 5.85 -18.73 16.16
C ILE A 556 4.58 -18.62 15.32
N PRO A 557 3.41 -18.33 15.95
CA PRO A 557 2.18 -18.12 15.21
C PRO A 557 2.25 -16.84 14.36
N ASN A 558 1.50 -16.79 13.25
CA ASN A 558 1.56 -15.65 12.32
C ASN A 558 1.32 -14.28 12.99
N ALA A 559 0.42 -14.21 13.98
CA ALA A 559 0.14 -12.97 14.72
C ALA A 559 1.36 -12.39 15.47
N GLU A 560 2.33 -13.24 15.81
CA GLU A 560 3.59 -12.84 16.45
C GLU A 560 4.71 -12.63 15.41
N LEU A 561 4.66 -13.32 14.27
CA LEU A 561 5.53 -13.03 13.11
C LEU A 561 5.31 -11.61 12.58
N VAL A 562 4.04 -11.20 12.43
CA VAL A 562 3.67 -9.83 11.99
C VAL A 562 4.17 -8.75 12.97
N LYS A 563 4.32 -9.09 14.24
CA LYS A 563 4.89 -8.21 15.29
C LYS A 563 6.41 -8.31 15.38
N GLU A 564 7.03 -9.01 14.43
CA GLU A 564 8.48 -9.22 14.35
C GLU A 564 9.08 -9.86 15.60
N LYS A 565 8.31 -10.69 16.33
CA LYS A 565 8.77 -11.33 17.57
C LYS A 565 9.61 -12.58 17.31
N TYR A 566 10.65 -12.44 16.51
CA TYR A 566 11.64 -13.48 16.22
C TYR A 566 13.06 -12.89 16.35
N GLN A 567 14.07 -13.76 16.44
CA GLN A 567 15.47 -13.33 16.39
C GLN A 567 15.84 -12.87 14.98
N GLY A 568 16.60 -11.77 14.88
CA GLY A 568 17.10 -11.23 13.63
C GLY A 568 16.12 -10.28 12.92
N ILE A 569 16.63 -9.54 11.93
CA ILE A 569 15.87 -8.53 11.19
C ILE A 569 16.09 -8.66 9.68
N ARG A 570 15.18 -8.06 8.90
CA ARG A 570 15.23 -8.05 7.44
C ARG A 570 15.13 -6.64 6.82
N PRO A 571 16.06 -5.71 7.11
CA PRO A 571 15.95 -4.32 6.69
C PRO A 571 16.03 -4.16 5.17
N ALA A 572 15.15 -3.31 4.63
CA ALA A 572 15.00 -3.07 3.20
C ALA A 572 15.47 -1.65 2.81
N PRO A 573 16.35 -1.49 1.80
CA PRO A 573 16.77 -0.16 1.33
C PRO A 573 15.59 0.77 0.99
N GLY A 574 15.57 1.94 1.62
CA GLY A 574 14.48 2.92 1.58
C GLY A 574 13.71 3.06 2.90
N TYR A 575 13.80 2.08 3.79
CA TYR A 575 13.25 2.17 5.15
C TYR A 575 14.17 3.00 6.06
N ALA A 576 13.63 3.48 7.18
CA ALA A 576 14.32 4.39 8.10
C ALA A 576 15.67 3.87 8.64
N ALA A 577 15.88 2.55 8.72
CA ALA A 577 17.13 1.94 9.17
C ALA A 577 18.24 1.92 8.09
N CYS A 578 17.85 1.99 6.81
CA CYS A 578 18.76 2.01 5.66
C CYS A 578 18.10 2.84 4.53
N PRO A 579 18.01 4.17 4.69
CA PRO A 579 17.18 5.03 3.86
C PRO A 579 17.71 5.22 2.42
N ASP A 580 18.98 4.88 2.16
CA ASP A 580 19.55 5.01 0.83
C ASP A 580 18.99 3.95 -0.14
N HIS A 581 18.18 4.40 -1.08
CA HIS A 581 17.60 3.58 -2.14
C HIS A 581 18.65 2.99 -3.10
N LEU A 582 19.83 3.61 -3.25
CA LEU A 582 20.88 3.16 -4.16
C LEU A 582 21.50 1.82 -3.73
N GLU A 583 21.39 1.43 -2.46
CA GLU A 583 21.87 0.11 -2.00
C GLU A 583 21.14 -1.05 -2.70
N LYS A 584 19.96 -0.80 -3.31
CA LYS A 584 19.31 -1.79 -4.17
C LYS A 584 20.18 -2.18 -5.37
N ILE A 585 21.01 -1.29 -5.90
CA ILE A 585 21.92 -1.62 -7.02
C ILE A 585 22.89 -2.72 -6.59
N THR A 586 23.49 -2.58 -5.40
CA THR A 586 24.40 -3.58 -4.84
C THR A 586 23.65 -4.88 -4.55
N LEU A 587 22.45 -4.79 -3.98
CA LEU A 587 21.58 -5.95 -3.72
C LEU A 587 21.26 -6.72 -5.01
N PHE A 588 20.87 -6.02 -6.08
CA PHE A 588 20.51 -6.60 -7.37
C PHE A 588 21.70 -7.30 -8.03
N LYS A 589 22.88 -6.70 -7.96
CA LYS A 589 24.12 -7.31 -8.46
C LYS A 589 24.54 -8.53 -7.63
N LEU A 590 24.43 -8.45 -6.29
CA LEU A 590 24.82 -9.53 -5.39
C LEU A 590 23.99 -10.80 -5.60
N LEU A 591 22.70 -10.65 -5.90
CA LEU A 591 21.76 -11.76 -6.07
C LEU A 591 21.46 -12.11 -7.54
N ASP A 592 22.00 -11.35 -8.50
CA ASP A 592 21.70 -11.48 -9.94
C ASP A 592 20.17 -11.48 -10.21
N ILE A 593 19.45 -10.54 -9.57
CA ILE A 593 17.97 -10.57 -9.44
C ILE A 593 17.27 -10.56 -10.78
N GLU A 594 17.65 -9.63 -11.65
CA GLU A 594 16.97 -9.43 -12.94
C GLU A 594 17.06 -10.69 -13.80
N LYS A 595 18.22 -11.34 -13.81
CA LYS A 595 18.43 -12.59 -14.55
C LYS A 595 17.75 -13.79 -13.90
N THR A 596 17.70 -13.85 -12.57
CA THR A 596 17.22 -15.03 -11.84
C THR A 596 15.70 -15.07 -11.70
N ILE A 597 15.07 -13.95 -11.33
CA ILE A 597 13.64 -13.88 -11.05
C ILE A 597 12.88 -12.86 -11.91
N GLY A 598 13.58 -12.04 -12.71
CA GLY A 598 12.95 -11.10 -13.65
C GLY A 598 12.50 -9.78 -13.03
N VAL A 599 12.87 -9.51 -11.77
CA VAL A 599 12.59 -8.22 -11.12
C VAL A 599 13.65 -7.21 -11.55
N SER A 600 13.25 -6.02 -11.99
CA SER A 600 14.15 -4.94 -12.43
C SER A 600 14.01 -3.68 -11.57
N LEU A 601 14.93 -2.73 -11.73
CA LEU A 601 14.90 -1.43 -11.05
C LEU A 601 14.60 -0.30 -12.04
N THR A 602 13.77 0.64 -11.62
CA THR A 602 13.64 1.95 -12.29
C THR A 602 14.84 2.84 -11.98
N GLU A 603 14.96 3.97 -12.68
CA GLU A 603 15.96 5.01 -12.38
C GLU A 603 15.84 5.61 -10.97
N SER A 604 14.65 5.53 -10.35
CA SER A 604 14.40 5.95 -8.96
C SER A 604 14.52 4.79 -7.96
N MET A 605 15.03 3.63 -8.39
CA MET A 605 15.18 2.41 -7.57
C MET A 605 13.86 1.85 -7.03
N ALA A 606 12.74 2.07 -7.75
CA ALA A 606 11.52 1.31 -7.57
C ALA A 606 11.68 -0.06 -8.25
N MET A 607 11.01 -1.09 -7.75
CA MET A 607 11.10 -2.44 -8.32
C MET A 607 9.94 -2.72 -9.28
N ILE A 608 10.20 -3.44 -10.36
CA ILE A 608 9.20 -3.93 -11.31
C ILE A 608 9.28 -5.45 -11.31
N PRO A 609 8.18 -6.19 -11.04
CA PRO A 609 6.84 -5.70 -10.71
C PRO A 609 6.76 -4.96 -9.35
N PRO A 610 5.77 -4.05 -9.16
CA PRO A 610 5.60 -3.29 -7.91
C PRO A 610 5.44 -4.18 -6.67
N SER A 611 4.71 -5.29 -6.80
CA SER A 611 4.50 -6.28 -5.74
C SER A 611 5.76 -7.14 -5.52
N SER A 612 6.84 -6.49 -5.09
CA SER A 612 8.15 -7.07 -4.82
C SER A 612 8.72 -6.49 -3.53
N VAL A 613 9.48 -7.30 -2.79
CA VAL A 613 10.18 -6.90 -1.56
C VAL A 613 11.63 -7.36 -1.64
N SER A 614 12.57 -6.48 -1.31
CA SER A 614 13.99 -6.81 -1.29
C SER A 614 14.67 -6.22 -0.06
N GLY A 615 15.60 -6.93 0.54
CA GLY A 615 16.35 -6.44 1.68
C GLY A 615 17.50 -7.34 2.10
N TRP A 616 18.03 -7.04 3.27
CA TRP A 616 19.11 -7.76 3.92
C TRP A 616 18.58 -8.74 4.96
N TYR A 617 19.41 -9.66 5.45
CA TYR A 617 19.16 -10.46 6.65
C TYR A 617 20.31 -10.28 7.64
N PHE A 618 19.96 -9.98 8.89
CA PHE A 618 20.88 -9.95 10.03
C PHE A 618 20.40 -10.95 11.07
N ALA A 619 21.30 -11.81 11.58
CA ALA A 619 20.96 -12.86 12.53
C ALA A 619 21.24 -12.50 14.00
N HIS A 620 22.00 -11.43 14.25
CA HIS A 620 22.41 -11.07 15.61
C HIS A 620 21.17 -10.80 16.49
N PRO A 621 21.09 -11.38 17.71
CA PRO A 621 19.90 -11.26 18.56
C PRO A 621 19.56 -9.83 18.97
N ASP A 622 20.56 -8.97 19.13
CA ASP A 622 20.35 -7.54 19.46
C ASP A 622 20.03 -6.65 18.25
N SER A 623 19.99 -7.22 17.03
CA SER A 623 19.65 -6.46 15.83
C SER A 623 18.20 -6.00 15.90
N LYS A 624 17.97 -4.73 15.56
CA LYS A 624 16.66 -4.09 15.64
C LYS A 624 16.49 -3.01 14.57
N TYR A 625 15.26 -2.75 14.19
CA TYR A 625 14.93 -1.58 13.39
C TYR A 625 15.12 -0.30 14.21
N PHE A 626 15.75 0.70 13.61
CA PHE A 626 15.92 2.03 14.18
C PHE A 626 15.77 3.07 13.07
N ASN A 627 15.61 4.34 13.44
CA ASN A 627 15.60 5.43 12.48
C ASN A 627 16.99 6.10 12.46
N VAL A 628 17.67 6.07 11.31
CA VAL A 628 18.93 6.81 11.11
C VAL A 628 18.73 8.30 11.38
N GLY A 629 17.56 8.84 11.05
CA GLY A 629 17.23 10.23 11.25
C GLY A 629 18.01 11.15 10.32
N ARG A 630 18.27 12.37 10.79
CA ARG A 630 19.05 13.37 10.06
C ARG A 630 20.55 13.13 10.23
N ILE A 631 21.31 13.34 9.16
CA ILE A 631 22.77 13.21 9.13
C ILE A 631 23.43 14.58 8.89
N GLY A 632 24.61 14.76 9.47
CA GLY A 632 25.48 15.90 9.27
C GLY A 632 26.26 15.83 7.96
N ARG A 633 26.77 16.99 7.54
CA ARG A 633 27.59 17.13 6.32
C ARG A 633 28.84 16.25 6.35
N ASP A 634 29.44 16.07 7.52
CA ASP A 634 30.61 15.22 7.73
C ASP A 634 30.35 13.75 7.34
N GLN A 635 29.20 13.20 7.73
CA GLN A 635 28.78 11.86 7.33
C GLN A 635 28.42 11.79 5.85
N LEU A 636 27.76 12.82 5.32
CA LEU A 636 27.41 12.85 3.90
C LEU A 636 28.66 12.82 3.01
N GLU A 637 29.68 13.61 3.35
CA GLU A 637 30.96 13.64 2.63
C GLU A 637 31.73 12.32 2.75
N ASP A 638 31.73 11.69 3.93
CA ASP A 638 32.30 10.35 4.15
C ASP A 638 31.57 9.27 3.35
N TYR A 639 30.23 9.30 3.35
CA TYR A 639 29.39 8.35 2.63
C TYR A 639 29.52 8.48 1.11
N ALA A 640 29.57 9.70 0.59
CA ALA A 640 29.81 9.97 -0.84
C ALA A 640 31.14 9.39 -1.31
N LYS A 641 32.20 9.54 -0.50
CA LYS A 641 33.51 8.91 -0.78
C LYS A 641 33.43 7.39 -0.77
N ARG A 642 32.80 6.80 0.25
CA ARG A 642 32.62 5.33 0.34
C ARG A 642 31.90 4.74 -0.85
N LYS A 643 30.88 5.43 -1.37
CA LYS A 643 30.08 5.00 -2.53
C LYS A 643 30.68 5.36 -3.90
N ASP A 644 31.83 6.03 -3.93
CA ASP A 644 32.43 6.59 -5.14
C ASP A 644 31.43 7.47 -5.93
N LYS A 645 30.76 8.37 -5.22
CA LYS A 645 29.74 9.28 -5.76
C LYS A 645 30.05 10.72 -5.44
N SER A 646 29.53 11.62 -6.28
CA SER A 646 29.64 13.05 -6.01
C SER A 646 28.80 13.45 -4.79
N LEU A 647 29.22 14.49 -4.09
CA LEU A 647 28.47 15.03 -2.95
C LEU A 647 27.04 15.44 -3.36
N ASN A 648 26.91 16.14 -4.49
CA ASN A 648 25.62 16.59 -5.02
C ASN A 648 24.68 15.41 -5.34
N GLU A 649 25.22 14.31 -5.86
CA GLU A 649 24.41 13.11 -6.12
C GLU A 649 23.90 12.52 -4.81
N MET A 650 24.75 12.40 -3.79
CA MET A 650 24.31 11.89 -2.49
C MET A 650 23.36 12.85 -1.75
N GLU A 651 23.51 14.17 -1.95
CA GLU A 651 22.58 15.16 -1.40
C GLU A 651 21.17 14.94 -1.94
N LYS A 652 21.04 14.59 -3.23
CA LYS A 652 19.76 14.25 -3.85
C LYS A 652 19.16 13.00 -3.22
N TRP A 653 19.88 11.88 -3.22
CA TRP A 653 19.34 10.60 -2.72
C TRP A 653 19.03 10.57 -1.23
N LEU A 654 19.74 11.38 -0.44
CA LEU A 654 19.56 11.47 1.01
C LEU A 654 18.84 12.76 1.44
N SER A 655 18.17 13.47 0.52
CA SER A 655 17.52 14.77 0.80
C SER A 655 16.55 14.73 1.99
N ALA A 656 15.85 13.60 2.17
CA ALA A 656 14.96 13.34 3.30
C ALA A 656 15.69 13.14 4.65
N ASN A 657 17.00 12.91 4.62
CA ASN A 657 17.88 12.66 5.76
C ASN A 657 18.89 13.79 5.98
N LEU A 658 18.96 14.83 5.14
CA LEU A 658 19.90 15.95 5.34
C LEU A 658 19.39 16.98 6.34
N MET A 659 20.31 17.58 7.09
CA MET A 659 20.04 18.69 8.02
C MET A 659 19.44 19.92 7.31
#